data_AF-D2VQQ5-F1
#
_entry.id   AF-D2VQQ5-F1
#
_cell.length_a   1.000
_cell.length_b   1.000
_cell.length_c   1.000
_cell.angle_alpha   90.00
_cell.angle_beta   90.00
_cell.angle_gamma   90.00
#
_symmetry.space_group_name_H-M   'P 1'
#
loop_
_entity.id
_entity.type
_entity.pdbx_description
1 polymer ?
#
loop_
_entity_poly.entity_id
_entity_poly.type
_entity_poly.pdbx_seq_one_letter_code
_entity_poly.pdbx_strand_id
1 'polypeptide(L)'
;MVATPPLLFSFFVFCWCGFLLVDTCSTHSSITSSTLNVFIQKSSTTESLQVFGSNSSIILITFNQTASQDESSWNVINQIGPTTDVHVYSSLLEEDTPEKDEFKRSVEHAMLMNGLNIRKLSYVTLMLTDCMIGNPFVDNKQIKFLITTDFDLPIMVRKIRENFALGRLLEMSDFRIQVLAPYEIQYSTTSNISESTESLYQDKIAECLNAMKNCKNNGTLSTCYWKHDYCWIRQPSSLFQVQQFNLLNSYTNMKLVYNSSSISNSISKYSLEFSHETQNLTLPFIIYNEILPSFFFSCKSPICLYEPMLPSEPFHYAVAFCCLIFYIGLIFMRNKNTIKVRLLLPWICPLIVTIRILSSGEYLYSTCPIIYSMISIETVSIVVTIYCVTVIRFFYLRNLYDIISKSKRITLLKRLASVRFGIFVTVLASVIVFALLMVFLPMFIKIYLNQTAISVSRNVIIGVIVAIAIILAIIYSIFDIILRRKDIRMKGIMYYLFFDDPYLIRIDLISLIIILLLLIPFVIPTRIQVLSGLFRMLIALSAFMAMGGTTMVLECFKMIRYSKNDESEKLEDIISDKNLFKILKEYAQKEFSLENILLYENLQQFSHKKFTRTDLEEIEELFVRNYSKYEVNLPSLTKRKFYEYMKETEKSETLDVKLVKDLIFQEILNNIMDTFSRLQETEEYLKWERIKQFQLRKMSINPSNSNRNQ
;
A
#
# COMPACT_ATOMS: atom_id res chain seq x y z
N MET A 1 -10.11 -30.33 4.80
CA MET A 1 -9.13 -29.59 3.96
C MET A 1 -9.71 -29.41 2.56
N VAL A 2 -10.62 -28.46 2.36
CA VAL A 2 -11.13 -28.06 1.03
C VAL A 2 -11.38 -26.55 1.08
N ALA A 3 -10.50 -25.76 0.46
CA ALA A 3 -10.52 -24.29 0.55
C ALA A 3 -9.82 -23.59 -0.64
N THR A 4 -9.83 -24.21 -1.83
CA THR A 4 -9.21 -23.70 -3.06
C THR A 4 -10.10 -22.87 -4.01
N PRO A 5 -11.45 -22.95 -4.04
CA PRO A 5 -12.21 -22.28 -5.11
C PRO A 5 -12.22 -20.73 -5.12
N PRO A 6 -12.14 -19.97 -4.00
CA PRO A 6 -12.25 -18.51 -4.09
C PRO A 6 -11.03 -17.86 -4.76
N LEU A 7 -9.82 -18.41 -4.55
CA LEU A 7 -8.59 -17.90 -5.18
C LEU A 7 -8.64 -18.02 -6.70
N LEU A 8 -9.08 -19.16 -7.23
CA LEU A 8 -9.28 -19.35 -8.66
C LEU A 8 -10.34 -18.40 -9.23
N PHE A 9 -11.44 -18.16 -8.49
CA PHE A 9 -12.48 -17.24 -8.95
C PHE A 9 -12.00 -15.78 -8.99
N SER A 10 -11.29 -15.31 -7.95
CA SER A 10 -10.67 -13.98 -7.97
C SER A 10 -9.65 -13.83 -9.10
N PHE A 11 -8.82 -14.85 -9.34
CA PHE A 11 -7.84 -14.82 -10.43
C PHE A 11 -8.51 -14.83 -11.82
N PHE A 12 -9.59 -15.58 -12.00
CA PHE A 12 -10.39 -15.53 -13.23
C PHE A 12 -11.06 -14.18 -13.46
N VAL A 13 -11.60 -13.54 -12.41
CA VAL A 13 -12.15 -12.18 -12.51
C VAL A 13 -11.06 -11.16 -12.87
N PHE A 14 -9.86 -11.28 -12.29
CA PHE A 14 -8.70 -10.45 -12.64
C PHE A 14 -8.34 -10.56 -14.13
N CYS A 15 -8.24 -11.78 -14.67
CA CYS A 15 -8.00 -12.01 -16.10
C CYS A 15 -9.16 -11.51 -16.99
N TRP A 16 -10.41 -11.73 -16.58
CA TRP A 16 -11.60 -11.36 -17.38
C TRP A 16 -11.82 -9.84 -17.44
N CYS A 17 -11.62 -9.14 -16.32
CA CYS A 17 -11.64 -7.67 -16.29
C CYS A 17 -10.48 -7.07 -17.09
N GLY A 18 -9.29 -7.69 -17.06
CA GLY A 18 -8.18 -7.31 -17.92
C GLY A 18 -8.53 -7.39 -19.42
N PHE A 19 -9.18 -8.47 -19.85
CA PHE A 19 -9.62 -8.63 -21.25
C PHE A 19 -10.65 -7.57 -21.68
N LEU A 20 -11.70 -7.32 -20.88
CA LEU A 20 -12.75 -6.34 -21.21
C LEU A 20 -12.23 -4.88 -21.30
N LEU A 21 -11.12 -4.57 -20.62
CA LEU A 21 -10.50 -3.23 -20.67
C LEU A 21 -9.68 -3.01 -21.96
N VAL A 22 -9.19 -4.06 -22.61
CA VAL A 22 -8.48 -3.94 -23.90
C VAL A 22 -9.45 -3.55 -25.02
N ASP A 23 -10.61 -4.22 -25.11
CA ASP A 23 -11.62 -3.91 -26.14
C ASP A 23 -12.23 -2.51 -25.95
N THR A 24 -12.57 -2.12 -24.72
CA THR A 24 -13.31 -0.88 -24.45
C THR A 24 -12.51 0.40 -24.70
N CYS A 25 -11.17 0.35 -24.74
CA CYS A 25 -10.34 1.48 -25.18
C CYS A 25 -10.36 1.72 -26.70
N SER A 26 -10.91 0.81 -27.51
CA SER A 26 -10.87 0.90 -28.98
C SER A 26 -12.04 1.69 -29.62
N THR A 27 -13.16 1.88 -28.91
CA THR A 27 -14.40 2.40 -29.51
C THR A 27 -15.18 3.40 -28.64
N HIS A 28 -14.85 4.69 -28.71
CA HIS A 28 -15.83 5.79 -28.51
C HIS A 28 -15.29 7.14 -28.99
N SER A 29 -15.90 7.71 -30.05
CA SER A 29 -15.53 9.05 -30.57
C SER A 29 -16.72 9.80 -31.18
N SER A 30 -17.80 9.96 -30.43
CA SER A 30 -18.95 10.79 -30.84
C SER A 30 -19.80 11.27 -29.65
N ILE A 31 -19.63 12.52 -29.24
CA ILE A 31 -20.60 13.26 -28.40
C ILE A 31 -20.81 14.64 -29.03
N THR A 32 -22.07 15.07 -29.12
CA THR A 32 -22.51 16.29 -29.83
C THR A 32 -22.44 17.53 -28.94
N SER A 33 -21.96 18.65 -29.49
CA SER A 33 -21.94 19.95 -28.81
C SER A 33 -23.33 20.58 -28.72
N SER A 34 -23.71 21.07 -27.53
CA SER A 34 -24.87 21.93 -27.32
C SER A 34 -24.45 23.41 -27.28
N THR A 35 -25.17 24.25 -28.01
CA THR A 35 -24.87 25.69 -28.13
C THR A 35 -25.20 26.46 -26.85
N LEU A 36 -24.26 27.31 -26.39
CA LEU A 36 -24.52 28.33 -25.37
C LEU A 36 -24.19 29.71 -25.95
N ASN A 37 -25.20 30.58 -26.07
CA ASN A 37 -25.00 31.96 -26.52
C ASN A 37 -24.59 32.86 -25.34
N VAL A 38 -23.50 33.62 -25.51
CA VAL A 38 -23.08 34.68 -24.59
C VAL A 38 -22.90 35.97 -25.39
N PHE A 39 -23.65 37.02 -25.02
CA PHE A 39 -23.44 38.37 -25.54
C PHE A 39 -22.19 38.98 -24.89
N ILE A 40 -21.31 39.58 -25.69
CA ILE A 40 -20.25 40.47 -25.19
C ILE A 40 -20.42 41.85 -25.84
N GLN A 41 -20.34 42.87 -24.99
CA GLN A 41 -20.62 44.27 -25.31
C GLN A 41 -19.37 44.95 -25.91
N LYS A 42 -19.57 45.80 -26.92
CA LYS A 42 -18.47 46.39 -27.72
C LYS A 42 -18.08 47.77 -27.18
N SER A 43 -16.81 47.95 -26.77
CA SER A 43 -16.28 49.25 -26.32
C SER A 43 -14.96 49.62 -27.02
N SER A 44 -15.07 50.57 -27.95
CA SER A 44 -14.06 51.56 -28.38
C SER A 44 -12.56 51.34 -28.06
N THR A 45 -11.82 50.88 -29.07
CA THR A 45 -10.64 51.57 -29.63
C THR A 45 -9.58 52.15 -28.66
N THR A 46 -8.60 51.33 -28.31
CA THR A 46 -7.18 51.64 -28.53
C THR A 46 -6.50 50.38 -29.05
N GLU A 47 -5.80 50.45 -30.19
CA GLU A 47 -5.02 49.33 -30.71
C GLU A 47 -3.68 49.23 -29.98
N SER A 48 -3.70 48.77 -28.74
CA SER A 48 -2.51 48.20 -28.11
C SER A 48 -2.19 46.89 -28.83
N LEU A 49 -1.02 46.83 -29.47
CA LEU A 49 -0.49 45.59 -30.03
C LEU A 49 -0.11 44.66 -28.86
N GLN A 50 -1.06 43.86 -28.38
CA GLN A 50 -0.78 42.81 -27.40
C GLN A 50 0.09 41.75 -28.05
N VAL A 51 1.40 41.84 -27.83
CA VAL A 51 2.35 40.78 -28.12
C VAL A 51 2.11 39.68 -27.09
N PHE A 52 1.35 38.66 -27.47
CA PHE A 52 1.07 37.52 -26.61
C PHE A 52 2.34 36.69 -26.44
N GLY A 53 2.98 36.87 -25.28
CA GLY A 53 4.24 36.23 -24.94
C GLY A 53 4.08 34.79 -24.52
N SER A 54 4.19 33.86 -25.47
CA SER A 54 4.59 32.49 -25.14
C SER A 54 6.11 32.46 -24.94
N ASN A 55 6.57 32.23 -23.71
CA ASN A 55 7.98 32.24 -23.24
C ASN A 55 8.95 31.27 -23.98
N SER A 56 8.53 30.65 -25.07
CA SER A 56 9.04 29.39 -25.59
C SER A 56 8.92 29.27 -27.11
N SER A 57 9.99 28.83 -27.78
CA SER A 57 9.98 28.62 -29.24
C SER A 57 9.30 27.30 -29.64
N ILE A 58 8.74 27.28 -30.85
CA ILE A 58 8.06 26.11 -31.40
C ILE A 58 9.09 25.21 -32.08
N ILE A 59 9.25 23.99 -31.56
CA ILE A 59 10.23 22.99 -31.99
C ILE A 59 9.53 21.77 -32.58
N LEU A 60 9.87 21.42 -33.82
CA LEU A 60 9.62 20.12 -34.43
C LEU A 60 10.68 19.11 -34.00
N ILE A 61 10.22 17.91 -33.68
CA ILE A 61 11.03 16.75 -33.29
C ILE A 61 10.62 15.57 -34.17
N THR A 62 11.61 14.88 -34.72
CA THR A 62 11.44 13.67 -35.52
C THR A 62 12.39 12.58 -35.05
N PHE A 63 11.91 11.34 -35.03
CA PHE A 63 12.67 10.20 -34.55
C PHE A 63 13.46 9.54 -35.68
N ASN A 64 14.77 9.40 -35.50
CA ASN A 64 15.75 8.96 -36.51
C ASN A 64 15.74 7.43 -36.65
N GLN A 65 14.56 6.84 -36.91
CA GLN A 65 14.26 5.41 -36.74
C GLN A 65 15.09 4.45 -37.61
N THR A 66 15.79 4.96 -38.63
CA THR A 66 16.67 4.18 -39.53
C THR A 66 17.90 4.99 -39.94
N ALA A 67 18.90 5.09 -39.06
CA ALA A 67 20.19 5.73 -39.35
C ALA A 67 21.13 4.88 -40.26
N SER A 68 20.57 4.07 -41.17
CA SER A 68 21.27 3.03 -41.92
C SER A 68 21.38 3.26 -43.43
N GLN A 69 20.64 4.22 -44.01
CA GLN A 69 20.71 4.54 -45.45
C GLN A 69 20.61 6.06 -45.71
N ASP A 70 21.52 6.54 -46.58
CA ASP A 70 21.63 7.87 -47.19
C ASP A 70 21.64 9.14 -46.30
N GLU A 71 22.83 9.49 -45.83
CA GLU A 71 23.20 10.82 -45.30
C GLU A 71 23.20 11.95 -46.36
N SER A 72 22.30 11.94 -47.35
CA SER A 72 22.26 12.94 -48.44
C SER A 72 20.94 13.71 -48.56
N SER A 73 19.85 13.25 -47.92
CA SER A 73 18.49 13.83 -48.04
C SER A 73 18.02 14.59 -46.78
N TRP A 74 18.89 15.46 -46.24
CA TRP A 74 18.78 15.97 -44.85
C TRP A 74 17.63 16.92 -44.51
N ASN A 75 16.90 17.49 -45.48
CA ASN A 75 15.76 18.37 -45.17
C ASN A 75 14.55 17.55 -44.69
N VAL A 76 14.42 17.39 -43.37
CA VAL A 76 13.25 16.78 -42.70
C VAL A 76 11.94 17.46 -43.10
N ILE A 77 11.95 18.78 -43.30
CA ILE A 77 10.85 19.58 -43.90
C ILE A 77 10.30 18.93 -45.18
N ASN A 78 11.16 18.46 -46.08
CA ASN A 78 10.75 17.91 -47.38
C ASN A 78 10.04 16.54 -47.26
N GLN A 79 10.07 15.90 -46.07
CA GLN A 79 9.37 14.65 -45.79
C GLN A 79 7.95 14.88 -45.21
N ILE A 80 7.59 16.13 -44.91
CA ILE A 80 6.27 16.52 -44.42
C ILE A 80 5.43 16.96 -45.63
N GLY A 81 4.58 16.05 -46.12
CA GLY A 81 3.64 16.33 -47.21
C GLY A 81 2.21 16.56 -46.73
N PRO A 82 1.27 16.89 -47.63
CA PRO A 82 -0.15 17.13 -47.34
C PRO A 82 -0.93 15.88 -46.89
N THR A 83 -0.25 14.73 -46.77
CA THR A 83 -0.77 13.49 -46.17
C THR A 83 -0.21 13.20 -44.78
N THR A 84 0.78 13.98 -44.32
CA THR A 84 1.42 13.83 -43.01
C THR A 84 0.53 14.38 -41.91
N ASP A 85 0.20 13.54 -40.94
CA ASP A 85 -0.37 13.94 -39.66
C ASP A 85 0.78 14.37 -38.73
N VAL A 86 0.66 15.54 -38.10
CA VAL A 86 1.66 16.09 -37.17
C VAL A 86 1.03 16.26 -35.80
N HIS A 87 1.76 15.84 -34.76
CA HIS A 87 1.28 15.86 -33.38
C HIS A 87 1.77 17.12 -32.65
N VAL A 88 1.05 17.56 -31.62
CA VAL A 88 1.42 18.73 -30.80
C VAL A 88 1.35 18.37 -29.31
N TYR A 89 2.45 18.57 -28.59
CA TYR A 89 2.53 18.43 -27.12
C TYR A 89 2.96 19.76 -26.47
N SER A 90 2.25 20.17 -25.42
CA SER A 90 2.79 21.11 -24.43
C SER A 90 2.24 20.76 -23.05
N SER A 91 3.04 20.93 -22.00
CA SER A 91 2.61 20.68 -20.61
C SER A 91 1.84 21.85 -19.98
N LEU A 92 1.82 23.01 -20.63
CA LEU A 92 1.22 24.24 -20.10
C LEU A 92 -0.23 24.48 -20.54
N LEU A 93 -0.76 23.65 -21.45
CA LEU A 93 -2.07 23.85 -22.09
C LEU A 93 -3.06 22.79 -21.63
N GLU A 94 -3.95 23.16 -20.71
CA GLU A 94 -5.08 22.31 -20.31
C GLU A 94 -6.05 22.08 -21.48
N GLU A 95 -6.92 21.07 -21.37
CA GLU A 95 -7.90 20.81 -22.43
C GLU A 95 -8.96 21.92 -22.49
N ASP A 96 -9.18 22.39 -23.72
CA ASP A 96 -10.22 23.33 -24.14
C ASP A 96 -10.14 24.75 -23.55
N THR A 97 -8.92 25.19 -23.21
CA THR A 97 -8.61 26.62 -22.97
C THR A 97 -8.48 27.39 -24.30
N PRO A 98 -8.77 28.71 -24.33
CA PRO A 98 -8.52 29.54 -25.50
C PRO A 98 -7.03 29.63 -25.87
N GLU A 99 -6.14 29.48 -24.88
CA GLU A 99 -4.68 29.45 -25.03
C GLU A 99 -4.22 28.25 -25.88
N LYS A 100 -4.89 27.10 -25.73
CA LYS A 100 -4.67 25.89 -26.58
C LYS A 100 -4.99 26.19 -28.04
N ASP A 101 -6.07 26.91 -28.28
CA ASP A 101 -6.55 27.30 -29.62
C ASP A 101 -5.72 28.42 -30.25
N GLU A 102 -5.11 29.29 -29.44
CA GLU A 102 -4.13 30.29 -29.86
C GLU A 102 -2.77 29.65 -30.18
N PHE A 103 -2.24 28.80 -29.30
CA PHE A 103 -1.03 28.02 -29.59
C PHE A 103 -1.19 27.15 -30.85
N LYS A 104 -2.40 26.62 -31.11
CA LYS A 104 -2.73 25.91 -32.35
C LYS A 104 -2.48 26.78 -33.58
N ARG A 105 -2.98 28.02 -33.57
CA ARG A 105 -2.82 28.98 -34.68
C ARG A 105 -1.35 29.38 -34.83
N SER A 106 -0.62 29.56 -33.73
CA SER A 106 0.82 29.83 -33.76
C SER A 106 1.63 28.67 -34.35
N VAL A 107 1.28 27.42 -34.03
CA VAL A 107 1.88 26.23 -34.66
C VAL A 107 1.51 26.11 -36.13
N GLU A 108 0.23 26.26 -36.50
CA GLU A 108 -0.22 26.23 -37.89
C GLU A 108 0.45 27.34 -38.73
N HIS A 109 0.60 28.54 -38.17
CA HIS A 109 1.31 29.63 -38.82
C HIS A 109 2.81 29.37 -38.95
N ALA A 110 3.47 28.86 -37.91
CA ALA A 110 4.88 28.44 -37.96
C ALA A 110 5.14 27.42 -39.07
N MET A 111 4.24 26.44 -39.22
CA MET A 111 4.32 25.42 -40.26
C MET A 111 4.13 26.03 -41.67
N LEU A 112 3.09 26.83 -41.87
CA LEU A 112 2.86 27.53 -43.14
C LEU A 112 4.03 28.44 -43.55
N MET A 113 4.66 29.13 -42.59
CA MET A 113 5.84 29.97 -42.82
C MET A 113 7.08 29.16 -43.27
N ASN A 114 7.18 27.89 -42.86
CA ASN A 114 8.21 26.94 -43.32
C ASN A 114 7.80 26.19 -44.62
N GLY A 115 6.67 26.56 -45.25
CA GLY A 115 6.14 25.86 -46.43
C GLY A 115 5.51 24.49 -46.14
N LEU A 116 5.29 24.15 -44.86
CA LEU A 116 4.75 22.86 -44.44
C LEU A 116 3.23 22.84 -44.57
N ASN A 117 2.74 22.19 -45.62
CA ASN A 117 1.32 21.89 -45.79
C ASN A 117 1.02 20.50 -45.21
N ILE A 118 0.20 20.42 -44.16
CA ILE A 118 -0.09 19.19 -43.41
C ILE A 118 -1.55 18.77 -43.49
N ARG A 119 -1.79 17.47 -43.31
CA ARG A 119 -3.13 16.90 -43.36
C ARG A 119 -3.98 17.25 -42.14
N LYS A 120 -3.38 17.13 -40.96
CA LYS A 120 -4.04 17.25 -39.66
C LYS A 120 -3.02 17.58 -38.59
N LEU A 121 -3.31 18.62 -37.81
CA LEU A 121 -2.63 18.89 -36.55
C LEU A 121 -3.40 18.18 -35.42
N SER A 122 -2.79 17.20 -34.77
CA SER A 122 -3.41 16.41 -33.70
C SER A 122 -2.80 16.78 -32.35
N TYR A 123 -3.63 17.20 -31.39
CA TYR A 123 -3.15 17.40 -30.02
C TYR A 123 -2.89 16.06 -29.34
N VAL A 124 -1.72 15.97 -28.73
CA VAL A 124 -1.29 14.90 -27.83
C VAL A 124 -1.24 15.55 -26.45
N THR A 125 -2.38 15.65 -25.78
CA THR A 125 -2.50 16.33 -24.47
C THR A 125 -1.81 15.54 -23.37
N LEU A 126 -1.96 14.21 -23.39
CA LEU A 126 -1.02 13.32 -22.74
C LEU A 126 0.08 12.88 -23.72
N MET A 127 1.33 13.22 -23.39
CA MET A 127 2.47 12.35 -23.68
C MET A 127 2.23 11.01 -22.97
N LEU A 128 1.59 10.06 -23.66
CA LEU A 128 1.17 8.75 -23.14
C LEU A 128 2.33 7.76 -22.97
N THR A 129 3.46 8.22 -22.44
CA THR A 129 4.52 7.37 -21.89
C THR A 129 4.06 6.84 -20.52
N ASP A 130 3.07 5.95 -20.53
CA ASP A 130 2.71 5.09 -19.40
C ASP A 130 2.92 3.63 -19.82
N CYS A 131 3.15 2.72 -18.88
CA CYS A 131 3.68 1.38 -19.19
C CYS A 131 2.77 0.52 -20.09
N MET A 132 1.48 0.90 -20.18
CA MET A 132 0.46 0.25 -21.02
C MET A 132 0.51 0.63 -22.51
N ILE A 133 1.04 1.81 -22.85
CA ILE A 133 0.92 2.42 -24.20
C ILE A 133 2.27 2.49 -24.93
N GLY A 134 3.36 2.30 -24.19
CA GLY A 134 4.71 2.22 -24.73
C GLY A 134 5.29 3.60 -25.10
N ASN A 135 6.37 3.58 -25.87
CA ASN A 135 7.00 4.76 -26.41
C ASN A 135 6.24 5.17 -27.70
N PRO A 136 5.65 6.37 -27.77
CA PRO A 136 4.82 6.76 -28.92
C PRO A 136 5.59 6.90 -30.24
N PHE A 137 6.93 7.04 -30.18
CA PHE A 137 7.81 7.06 -31.35
C PHE A 137 8.27 5.67 -31.78
N VAL A 138 8.53 4.76 -30.83
CA VAL A 138 9.12 3.44 -31.11
C VAL A 138 8.06 2.36 -31.29
N ASP A 139 7.22 2.14 -30.28
CA ASP A 139 6.33 0.98 -30.22
C ASP A 139 5.10 1.16 -31.11
N ASN A 140 4.48 2.33 -31.04
CA ASN A 140 3.20 2.59 -31.69
C ASN A 140 3.36 3.09 -33.15
N LYS A 141 4.52 3.68 -33.49
CA LYS A 141 4.83 4.34 -34.79
C LYS A 141 3.84 5.44 -35.24
N GLN A 142 2.88 5.82 -34.39
CA GLN A 142 1.86 6.82 -34.70
C GLN A 142 2.42 8.25 -34.72
N ILE A 143 3.46 8.52 -33.92
CA ILE A 143 4.13 9.82 -33.87
C ILE A 143 5.45 9.77 -34.66
N LYS A 144 5.39 10.19 -35.93
CA LYS A 144 6.59 10.44 -36.75
C LYS A 144 7.15 11.85 -36.56
N PHE A 145 6.24 12.81 -36.45
CA PHE A 145 6.50 14.24 -36.33
C PHE A 145 5.74 14.76 -35.11
N LEU A 146 6.47 15.36 -34.17
CA LEU A 146 5.89 15.98 -32.99
C LEU A 146 6.39 17.42 -32.87
N ILE A 147 5.48 18.36 -32.70
CA ILE A 147 5.79 19.74 -32.36
C ILE A 147 5.59 19.92 -30.86
N THR A 148 6.53 20.60 -30.21
CA THR A 148 6.46 20.95 -28.80
C THR A 148 7.19 22.28 -28.54
N THR A 149 7.26 22.71 -27.30
CA THR A 149 7.99 23.94 -26.92
C THR A 149 9.43 23.63 -26.54
N ASP A 150 10.33 24.62 -26.61
CA ASP A 150 11.71 24.48 -26.10
C ASP A 150 11.78 24.21 -24.57
N PHE A 151 10.77 24.66 -23.83
CA PHE A 151 10.56 24.37 -22.40
C PHE A 151 10.10 22.92 -22.15
N ASP A 152 9.20 22.41 -22.99
CA ASP A 152 8.66 21.05 -22.90
C ASP A 152 9.63 19.98 -23.43
N LEU A 153 10.46 20.32 -24.43
CA LEU A 153 11.42 19.43 -25.09
C LEU A 153 12.26 18.59 -24.09
N PRO A 154 12.92 19.15 -23.06
CA PRO A 154 13.69 18.34 -22.09
C PRO A 154 12.83 17.40 -21.25
N ILE A 155 11.65 17.85 -20.80
CA ILE A 155 10.70 17.05 -20.00
C ILE A 155 10.20 15.86 -20.83
N MET A 156 9.86 16.15 -22.08
CA MET A 156 9.33 15.21 -23.04
C MET A 156 10.39 14.18 -23.46
N VAL A 157 11.60 14.62 -23.83
CA VAL A 157 12.74 13.75 -24.13
C VAL A 157 13.03 12.80 -22.96
N ARG A 158 13.04 13.29 -21.72
CA ARG A 158 13.30 12.46 -20.52
C ARG A 158 12.33 11.28 -20.44
N LYS A 159 11.02 11.54 -20.51
CA LYS A 159 9.95 10.53 -20.53
C LYS A 159 10.09 9.50 -21.66
N ILE A 160 10.58 9.93 -22.82
CA ILE A 160 10.77 9.06 -23.99
C ILE A 160 12.02 8.19 -23.84
N ARG A 161 13.11 8.72 -23.25
CA ARG A 161 14.40 8.02 -23.09
C ARG A 161 14.33 6.82 -22.14
N GLU A 162 13.49 6.89 -21.11
CA GLU A 162 13.34 5.86 -20.07
C GLU A 162 12.72 4.54 -20.59
N ASN A 163 12.11 4.54 -21.78
CA ASN A 163 11.38 3.40 -22.30
C ASN A 163 12.23 2.52 -23.25
N PHE A 164 12.50 1.28 -22.82
CA PHE A 164 13.59 0.41 -23.29
C PHE A 164 13.37 -0.30 -24.64
N ALA A 165 12.45 0.18 -25.47
CA ALA A 165 11.93 -0.51 -26.66
C ALA A 165 12.96 -0.89 -27.75
N LEU A 166 14.12 -0.21 -27.81
CA LEU A 166 15.22 -0.55 -28.73
C LEU A 166 16.35 -1.38 -28.09
N GLY A 167 16.18 -1.90 -26.87
CA GLY A 167 17.21 -2.62 -26.12
C GLY A 167 18.35 -1.74 -25.57
N ARG A 168 18.31 -0.43 -25.88
CA ARG A 168 19.13 0.62 -25.28
C ARG A 168 18.25 1.82 -24.90
N LEU A 169 18.74 2.66 -23.99
CA LEU A 169 18.19 4.00 -23.81
C LEU A 169 18.30 4.79 -25.13
N LEU A 170 17.35 5.67 -25.37
CA LEU A 170 17.42 6.61 -26.49
C LEU A 170 18.42 7.72 -26.17
N GLU A 171 19.09 8.20 -27.20
CA GLU A 171 20.07 9.28 -27.16
C GLU A 171 19.53 10.52 -27.90
N MET A 172 20.13 11.69 -27.67
CA MET A 172 19.72 12.90 -28.40
C MET A 172 20.06 12.82 -29.90
N SER A 173 21.01 11.96 -30.28
CA SER A 173 21.30 11.54 -31.65
C SER A 173 20.16 10.79 -32.34
N ASP A 174 19.23 10.19 -31.57
CA ASP A 174 18.02 9.55 -32.11
C ASP A 174 16.90 10.55 -32.44
N PHE A 175 17.04 11.83 -32.06
CA PHE A 175 16.06 12.88 -32.32
C PHE A 175 16.64 13.96 -33.23
N ARG A 176 16.05 14.16 -34.40
CA ARG A 176 16.34 15.36 -35.22
C ARG A 176 15.41 16.48 -34.77
N ILE A 177 16.01 17.57 -34.30
CA ILE A 177 15.33 18.72 -33.68
C ILE A 177 15.44 19.91 -34.64
N GLN A 178 14.30 20.54 -34.95
CA GLN A 178 14.22 21.68 -35.87
C GLN A 178 13.29 22.75 -35.29
N VAL A 179 13.79 23.97 -35.10
CA VAL A 179 12.96 25.12 -34.70
C VAL A 179 12.09 25.51 -35.90
N LEU A 180 10.77 25.59 -35.71
CA LEU A 180 9.81 26.03 -36.73
C LEU A 180 9.47 27.51 -36.59
N ALA A 181 9.27 27.99 -35.35
CA ALA A 181 9.08 29.42 -35.10
C ALA A 181 9.96 29.92 -33.94
N PRO A 182 10.93 30.79 -34.25
CA PRO A 182 11.58 31.63 -33.26
C PRO A 182 10.65 32.77 -32.82
N TYR A 183 9.78 32.48 -31.86
CA TYR A 183 9.32 33.51 -30.92
C TYR A 183 10.25 33.43 -29.70
N GLU A 184 10.71 34.54 -29.13
CA GLU A 184 9.90 35.66 -28.62
C GLU A 184 10.72 36.97 -28.46
N ILE A 185 10.04 38.11 -28.42
CA ILE A 185 10.55 39.40 -27.88
C ILE A 185 9.81 39.70 -26.57
N GLN A 186 10.53 39.85 -25.45
CA GLN A 186 10.01 40.39 -24.20
C GLN A 186 10.78 41.61 -23.71
N TYR A 187 10.03 42.56 -23.16
CA TYR A 187 10.54 43.67 -22.35
C TYR A 187 9.80 43.69 -21.02
N SER A 188 10.53 43.81 -19.90
CA SER A 188 9.94 43.90 -18.57
C SER A 188 10.21 45.29 -17.98
N THR A 189 9.15 46.08 -17.78
CA THR A 189 9.21 47.37 -17.07
C THR A 189 9.36 47.15 -15.56
N THR A 190 10.46 46.53 -15.14
CA THR A 190 10.94 46.67 -13.76
C THR A 190 11.45 48.10 -13.59
N SER A 191 10.93 48.83 -12.61
CA SER A 191 10.98 50.30 -12.56
C SER A 191 12.35 50.92 -12.22
N ASN A 192 13.43 50.15 -12.36
CA ASN A 192 14.82 50.52 -12.04
C ASN A 192 15.81 50.09 -13.14
N ILE A 193 15.36 49.98 -14.40
CA ILE A 193 16.27 49.90 -15.55
C ILE A 193 16.84 51.30 -15.78
N SER A 194 18.17 51.43 -15.88
CA SER A 194 18.81 52.71 -16.22
C SER A 194 18.47 53.12 -17.65
N GLU A 195 18.24 54.41 -17.89
CA GLU A 195 17.83 54.96 -19.20
C GLU A 195 18.76 54.54 -20.36
N SER A 196 20.07 54.40 -20.09
CA SER A 196 21.09 53.93 -21.03
C SER A 196 20.97 52.45 -21.45
N THR A 197 20.29 51.64 -20.66
CA THR A 197 19.90 50.26 -21.02
C THR A 197 18.58 50.25 -21.78
N GLU A 198 17.61 51.07 -21.37
CA GLU A 198 16.31 51.15 -22.05
C GLU A 198 16.46 51.65 -23.48
N SER A 199 17.28 52.68 -23.73
CA SER A 199 17.59 53.15 -25.10
C SER A 199 18.23 52.05 -25.96
N LEU A 200 19.19 51.29 -25.42
CA LEU A 200 19.86 50.19 -26.14
C LEU A 200 18.88 49.07 -26.53
N TYR A 201 17.90 48.76 -25.67
CA TYR A 201 16.83 47.81 -25.99
C TYR A 201 15.84 48.39 -27.01
N GLN A 202 15.43 49.66 -26.88
CA GLN A 202 14.54 50.32 -27.84
C GLN A 202 15.17 50.39 -29.25
N ASP A 203 16.46 50.71 -29.36
CA ASP A 203 17.19 50.71 -30.63
C ASP A 203 17.21 49.31 -31.28
N LYS A 204 17.43 48.24 -30.50
CA LYS A 204 17.44 46.86 -31.01
C LYS A 204 16.06 46.34 -31.38
N ILE A 205 15.03 46.73 -30.62
CA ILE A 205 13.62 46.47 -30.98
C ILE A 205 13.26 47.23 -32.26
N ALA A 206 13.62 48.51 -32.39
CA ALA A 206 13.39 49.32 -33.58
C ALA A 206 14.13 48.79 -34.82
N GLU A 207 15.37 48.33 -34.67
CA GLU A 207 16.13 47.67 -35.74
C GLU A 207 15.41 46.39 -36.22
N CYS A 208 14.94 45.55 -35.30
CA CYS A 208 14.19 44.35 -35.64
C CYS A 208 12.84 44.67 -36.30
N LEU A 209 12.04 45.57 -35.72
CA LEU A 209 10.74 45.98 -36.26
C LEU A 209 10.89 46.59 -37.66
N ASN A 210 11.95 47.37 -37.91
CA ASN A 210 12.28 47.87 -39.24
C ASN A 210 12.75 46.76 -40.19
N ALA A 211 13.47 45.74 -39.73
CA ALA A 211 13.80 44.57 -40.55
C ALA A 211 12.52 43.84 -41.01
N MET A 212 11.57 43.56 -40.10
CA MET A 212 10.28 42.97 -40.47
C MET A 212 9.50 43.86 -41.46
N LYS A 213 9.43 45.17 -41.18
CA LYS A 213 8.69 46.16 -42.00
C LYS A 213 9.28 46.34 -43.39
N ASN A 214 10.61 46.27 -43.53
CA ASN A 214 11.29 46.31 -44.83
C ASN A 214 11.14 44.98 -45.59
N CYS A 215 11.15 43.84 -44.90
CA CYS A 215 10.89 42.53 -45.50
C CYS A 215 9.48 42.43 -46.11
N LYS A 216 8.46 43.02 -45.46
CA LYS A 216 7.10 43.13 -46.01
C LYS A 216 7.02 43.87 -47.36
N ASN A 217 7.98 44.75 -47.65
CA ASN A 217 7.90 45.67 -48.79
C ASN A 217 8.80 45.31 -49.98
N ASN A 218 9.99 44.72 -49.76
CA ASN A 218 11.04 44.62 -50.80
C ASN A 218 11.78 43.25 -50.89
N GLY A 219 11.43 42.24 -50.08
CA GLY A 219 12.21 41.00 -49.97
C GLY A 219 11.83 39.89 -50.96
N THR A 220 12.81 39.26 -51.61
CA THR A 220 12.65 37.89 -52.10
C THR A 220 12.67 36.94 -50.90
N LEU A 221 11.63 36.11 -50.77
CA LEU A 221 11.29 35.34 -49.55
C LEU A 221 12.50 34.80 -48.77
N SER A 222 13.37 34.02 -49.43
CA SER A 222 14.47 33.27 -48.81
C SER A 222 15.46 34.11 -47.99
N THR A 223 15.77 35.34 -48.41
CA THR A 223 16.74 36.20 -47.69
C THR A 223 16.11 36.97 -46.53
N CYS A 224 14.78 37.02 -46.45
CA CYS A 224 14.06 37.66 -45.35
C CYS A 224 13.89 36.76 -44.13
N TYR A 225 13.60 35.46 -44.32
CA TYR A 225 13.59 34.48 -43.22
C TYR A 225 14.93 34.50 -42.45
N TRP A 226 16.05 34.47 -43.17
CA TRP A 226 17.42 34.58 -42.63
C TRP A 226 17.78 35.88 -41.88
N LYS A 227 16.83 36.81 -41.68
CA LYS A 227 16.94 37.95 -40.76
C LYS A 227 15.78 38.06 -39.78
N HIS A 228 14.58 37.69 -40.20
CA HIS A 228 13.39 37.55 -39.36
C HIS A 228 13.64 36.58 -38.19
N ASP A 229 14.29 35.45 -38.47
CA ASP A 229 14.37 34.32 -37.55
C ASP A 229 15.41 34.49 -36.41
N TYR A 230 16.19 35.57 -36.45
CA TYR A 230 17.27 35.86 -35.48
C TYR A 230 16.92 36.90 -34.40
N CYS A 231 15.73 37.50 -34.43
CA CYS A 231 15.28 38.46 -33.40
C CYS A 231 14.80 37.76 -32.12
N TRP A 232 15.72 37.32 -31.26
CA TRP A 232 15.39 36.81 -29.93
C TRP A 232 15.80 37.83 -28.87
N ILE A 233 14.84 38.32 -28.09
CA ILE A 233 15.12 39.10 -26.87
C ILE A 233 14.34 38.44 -25.74
N ARG A 234 14.97 37.49 -25.04
CA ARG A 234 14.45 36.87 -23.82
C ARG A 234 15.25 37.35 -22.62
N GLN A 235 14.55 37.75 -21.56
CA GLN A 235 15.14 37.98 -20.25
C GLN A 235 15.26 36.63 -19.53
N PRO A 236 16.47 36.09 -19.26
CA PRO A 236 16.60 34.85 -18.52
C PRO A 236 16.18 35.07 -17.06
N SER A 237 15.08 34.45 -16.64
CA SER A 237 14.60 34.51 -15.25
C SER A 237 15.26 33.45 -14.35
N SER A 238 16.02 32.51 -14.92
CA SER A 238 16.79 31.49 -14.18
C SER A 238 18.05 31.04 -14.93
N LEU A 239 19.02 30.47 -14.19
CA LEU A 239 20.24 29.87 -14.77
C LEU A 239 19.95 28.73 -15.74
N PHE A 240 18.96 27.88 -15.42
CA PHE A 240 18.56 26.75 -16.27
C PHE A 240 18.14 27.19 -17.68
N GLN A 241 17.50 28.35 -17.83
CA GLN A 241 17.17 28.90 -19.15
C GLN A 241 18.43 29.31 -19.94
N VAL A 242 19.38 30.02 -19.32
CA VAL A 242 20.64 30.41 -19.97
C VAL A 242 21.41 29.18 -20.46
N GLN A 243 21.44 28.14 -19.63
CA GLN A 243 21.99 26.85 -19.98
C GLN A 243 21.23 26.24 -21.19
N GLN A 244 19.91 26.09 -21.11
CA GLN A 244 19.06 25.56 -22.19
C GLN A 244 19.23 26.31 -23.53
N PHE A 245 19.42 27.63 -23.52
CA PHE A 245 19.68 28.40 -24.75
C PHE A 245 21.04 28.09 -25.38
N ASN A 246 22.09 27.93 -24.58
CA ASN A 246 23.40 27.55 -25.09
C ASN A 246 23.39 26.13 -25.68
N LEU A 247 22.60 25.23 -25.08
CA LEU A 247 22.34 23.91 -25.64
C LEU A 247 21.62 23.98 -27.00
N LEU A 248 20.51 24.73 -27.07
CA LEU A 248 19.73 24.88 -28.31
C LEU A 248 20.61 25.44 -29.44
N ASN A 249 21.35 26.51 -29.17
CA ASN A 249 22.35 27.11 -30.08
C ASN A 249 23.35 26.06 -30.61
N SER A 250 23.87 25.19 -29.74
CA SER A 250 24.83 24.13 -30.14
C SER A 250 24.25 23.06 -31.06
N TYR A 251 22.93 22.83 -31.07
CA TYR A 251 22.26 21.88 -31.96
C TYR A 251 21.62 22.51 -33.19
N THR A 252 21.18 23.77 -33.12
CA THR A 252 20.52 24.48 -34.23
C THR A 252 21.46 25.36 -35.05
N ASN A 253 22.71 25.54 -34.63
CA ASN A 253 23.65 26.55 -35.14
C ASN A 253 23.15 28.01 -35.07
N MET A 254 22.09 28.28 -34.29
CA MET A 254 21.52 29.61 -34.14
C MET A 254 22.32 30.44 -33.14
N LYS A 255 23.21 31.32 -33.65
CA LYS A 255 23.92 32.33 -32.85
C LYS A 255 22.96 33.31 -32.16
N LEU A 256 22.50 32.96 -30.97
CA LEU A 256 21.75 33.84 -30.09
C LEU A 256 22.68 34.94 -29.54
N VAL A 257 22.22 36.20 -29.59
CA VAL A 257 22.94 37.36 -29.05
C VAL A 257 22.32 37.73 -27.72
N TYR A 258 23.01 37.42 -26.62
CA TYR A 258 22.61 37.84 -25.27
C TYR A 258 23.60 38.84 -24.67
N ASN A 259 23.14 39.69 -23.76
CA ASN A 259 24.05 40.58 -23.03
C ASN A 259 24.90 39.77 -22.04
N SER A 260 26.16 39.53 -22.42
CA SER A 260 27.11 38.74 -21.64
C SER A 260 27.42 39.34 -20.27
N SER A 261 27.28 40.65 -20.06
CA SER A 261 27.62 41.32 -18.78
C SER A 261 26.64 41.01 -17.65
N SER A 262 25.33 40.97 -17.93
CA SER A 262 24.32 40.57 -16.94
C SER A 262 24.50 39.10 -16.57
N ILE A 263 24.74 38.25 -17.57
CA ILE A 263 24.97 36.81 -17.38
C ILE A 263 26.30 36.54 -16.68
N SER A 264 27.39 37.29 -16.96
CA SER A 264 28.66 37.14 -16.26
C SER A 264 28.58 37.57 -14.80
N ASN A 265 27.70 38.52 -14.45
CA ASN A 265 27.49 38.93 -13.06
C ASN A 265 26.62 37.94 -12.27
N SER A 266 25.67 37.25 -12.94
CA SER A 266 24.98 36.11 -12.34
C SER A 266 25.90 34.89 -12.19
N ILE A 267 26.66 34.55 -13.24
CA ILE A 267 27.58 33.41 -13.24
C ILE A 267 28.74 33.64 -12.26
N SER A 268 29.35 34.82 -12.18
CA SER A 268 30.46 35.08 -11.26
C SER A 268 30.05 34.90 -9.79
N LYS A 269 28.82 35.31 -9.45
CA LYS A 269 28.25 35.17 -8.12
C LYS A 269 28.09 33.70 -7.69
N TYR A 270 27.65 32.82 -8.60
CA TYR A 270 27.52 31.38 -8.34
C TYR A 270 28.83 30.60 -8.56
N SER A 271 29.72 31.05 -9.46
CA SER A 271 31.03 30.42 -9.64
C SER A 271 31.91 30.64 -8.42
N LEU A 272 31.75 31.72 -7.67
CA LEU A 272 32.41 31.89 -6.38
C LEU A 272 32.01 30.80 -5.36
N GLU A 273 30.78 30.28 -5.41
CA GLU A 273 30.33 29.17 -4.56
C GLU A 273 30.83 27.79 -5.08
N PHE A 274 31.01 27.62 -6.40
CA PHE A 274 31.44 26.35 -7.01
C PHE A 274 32.96 26.22 -7.29
N SER A 275 33.72 27.32 -7.29
CA SER A 275 35.11 27.38 -7.82
C SER A 275 36.17 26.61 -7.01
N HIS A 276 35.81 26.04 -5.87
CA HIS A 276 36.77 25.40 -4.96
C HIS A 276 37.22 23.98 -5.35
N GLU A 277 36.54 23.26 -6.26
CA GLU A 277 36.92 21.88 -6.63
C GLU A 277 37.02 21.55 -8.14
N THR A 278 36.47 22.33 -9.08
CA THR A 278 36.29 21.90 -10.49
C THR A 278 36.90 22.82 -11.57
N GLN A 279 38.11 23.33 -11.35
CA GLN A 279 38.75 24.39 -12.18
C GLN A 279 39.08 24.05 -13.65
N ASN A 280 38.87 22.81 -14.14
CA ASN A 280 39.26 22.38 -15.50
C ASN A 280 38.09 21.91 -16.39
N LEU A 281 36.83 22.14 -16.00
CA LEU A 281 35.69 21.74 -16.83
C LEU A 281 35.31 22.86 -17.81
N THR A 282 35.35 22.56 -19.11
CA THR A 282 35.01 23.55 -20.15
C THR A 282 33.51 23.86 -20.16
N LEU A 283 33.12 25.08 -20.53
CA LEU A 283 31.70 25.47 -20.53
C LEU A 283 30.80 24.54 -21.37
N PRO A 284 31.21 24.02 -22.55
CA PRO A 284 30.45 22.99 -23.26
C PRO A 284 30.33 21.67 -22.50
N PHE A 285 31.36 21.24 -21.77
CA PHE A 285 31.29 20.06 -20.89
C PHE A 285 30.34 20.28 -19.71
N ILE A 286 30.30 21.50 -19.16
CA ILE A 286 29.33 21.90 -18.12
C ILE A 286 27.91 21.93 -18.70
N ILE A 287 27.67 22.55 -19.85
CA ILE A 287 26.36 22.59 -20.54
C ILE A 287 25.87 21.16 -20.86
N TYR A 288 26.75 20.32 -21.41
CA TYR A 288 26.47 18.91 -21.67
C TYR A 288 26.25 18.10 -20.38
N ASN A 289 26.80 18.54 -19.24
CA ASN A 289 26.61 17.90 -17.93
C ASN A 289 25.59 18.57 -16.99
N GLU A 290 24.95 19.66 -17.37
CA GLU A 290 23.87 20.29 -16.58
C GLU A 290 22.49 20.03 -17.22
N ILE A 291 22.43 19.95 -18.55
CA ILE A 291 21.16 19.97 -19.32
C ILE A 291 20.91 18.66 -20.09
N LEU A 292 21.95 18.08 -20.69
CA LEU A 292 21.92 16.75 -21.31
C LEU A 292 22.77 15.63 -20.63
N PRO A 293 23.20 15.73 -19.36
CA PRO A 293 24.00 14.67 -18.76
C PRO A 293 23.26 13.34 -18.80
N SER A 294 23.93 12.33 -19.32
CA SER A 294 23.78 10.96 -18.81
C SER A 294 24.60 10.72 -17.52
N PHE A 295 25.37 11.71 -17.06
CA PHE A 295 26.43 11.52 -16.04
C PHE A 295 26.33 12.41 -14.77
N PHE A 296 25.70 13.57 -14.82
CA PHE A 296 25.45 14.47 -13.68
C PHE A 296 23.97 14.56 -13.25
N PHE A 297 23.02 14.59 -14.19
CA PHE A 297 21.83 13.74 -14.09
C PHE A 297 22.16 12.32 -14.55
N SER A 298 23.24 11.76 -13.98
CA SER A 298 23.16 10.35 -13.64
C SER A 298 22.08 10.23 -12.56
N CYS A 299 20.89 9.83 -12.99
CA CYS A 299 20.26 8.75 -12.25
C CYS A 299 21.36 7.68 -12.11
N LYS A 300 21.79 7.39 -10.87
CA LYS A 300 23.08 6.73 -10.60
C LYS A 300 23.21 5.30 -11.19
N SER A 301 22.10 4.77 -11.67
CA SER A 301 21.96 3.75 -12.72
C SER A 301 20.66 4.06 -13.51
N PRO A 302 20.28 3.34 -14.60
CA PRO A 302 19.57 4.00 -15.70
C PRO A 302 18.12 4.51 -15.56
N ILE A 303 17.12 4.03 -14.81
CA ILE A 303 16.93 2.88 -13.89
C ILE A 303 17.79 2.91 -12.63
N CYS A 304 17.60 3.93 -11.77
CA CYS A 304 18.37 4.05 -10.53
C CYS A 304 17.73 3.33 -9.33
N LEU A 305 18.27 2.15 -9.01
CA LEU A 305 17.95 1.42 -7.78
C LEU A 305 18.60 2.04 -6.51
N TYR A 306 19.32 3.17 -6.68
CA TYR A 306 20.20 3.80 -5.69
C TYR A 306 20.17 5.35 -5.73
N GLU A 307 19.09 5.95 -6.22
CA GLU A 307 18.79 7.34 -5.87
C GLU A 307 18.43 7.41 -4.37
N PRO A 308 18.63 8.55 -3.69
CA PRO A 308 18.38 8.64 -2.26
C PRO A 308 16.92 8.32 -1.96
N MET A 309 16.68 7.14 -1.38
CA MET A 309 15.35 6.64 -1.00
C MET A 309 14.51 7.78 -0.43
N LEU A 310 13.32 8.03 -1.00
CA LEU A 310 12.47 9.09 -0.48
C LEU A 310 12.27 8.86 1.03
N PRO A 311 12.19 9.91 1.86
CA PRO A 311 11.99 9.75 3.30
C PRO A 311 10.67 9.02 3.69
N SER A 312 9.81 8.72 2.71
CA SER A 312 8.64 7.87 2.79
C SER A 312 8.94 6.35 2.67
N GLU A 313 10.01 5.94 1.96
CA GLU A 313 10.25 4.54 1.59
C GLU A 313 10.63 3.59 2.73
N PRO A 314 11.47 3.97 3.72
CA PRO A 314 11.80 3.07 4.84
C PRO A 314 10.56 2.54 5.59
N PHE A 315 9.47 3.32 5.63
CA PHE A 315 8.19 2.91 6.18
C PHE A 315 7.51 1.76 5.40
N HIS A 316 7.72 1.67 4.08
CA HIS A 316 7.19 0.59 3.24
C HIS A 316 7.91 -0.74 3.53
N TYR A 317 9.24 -0.69 3.66
CA TYR A 317 10.04 -1.84 4.06
C TYR A 317 9.74 -2.28 5.51
N ALA A 318 9.49 -1.32 6.42
CA ALA A 318 9.04 -1.62 7.78
C ALA A 318 7.70 -2.38 7.79
N VAL A 319 6.71 -2.00 6.96
CA VAL A 319 5.46 -2.75 6.82
C VAL A 319 5.71 -4.18 6.32
N ALA A 320 6.56 -4.37 5.31
CA ALA A 320 6.90 -5.69 4.79
C ALA A 320 7.58 -6.58 5.86
N PHE A 321 8.50 -6.01 6.65
CA PHE A 321 9.14 -6.70 7.77
C PHE A 321 8.15 -7.06 8.90
N CYS A 322 7.24 -6.14 9.26
CA CYS A 322 6.16 -6.44 10.21
C CYS A 322 5.18 -7.50 9.69
N CYS A 323 4.96 -7.58 8.38
CA CYS A 323 4.19 -8.66 7.76
C CYS A 323 4.90 -10.02 7.88
N LEU A 324 6.22 -10.06 7.71
CA LEU A 324 7.02 -11.27 7.95
C LEU A 324 6.95 -11.72 9.42
N ILE A 325 7.05 -10.79 10.39
CA ILE A 325 6.84 -11.07 11.81
C ILE A 325 5.41 -11.61 12.06
N PHE A 326 4.40 -11.03 11.41
CA PHE A 326 3.01 -11.51 11.49
C PHE A 326 2.90 -12.96 11.01
N TYR A 327 3.48 -13.32 9.86
CA TYR A 327 3.44 -14.69 9.36
C TYR A 327 4.20 -15.69 10.24
N ILE A 328 5.33 -15.30 10.84
CA ILE A 328 6.03 -16.13 11.84
C ILE A 328 5.09 -16.42 13.02
N GLY A 329 4.47 -15.39 13.61
CA GLY A 329 3.49 -15.56 14.68
C GLY A 329 2.29 -16.41 14.26
N LEU A 330 1.78 -16.23 13.04
CA LEU A 330 0.65 -17.00 12.51
C LEU A 330 0.98 -18.49 12.37
N ILE A 331 2.22 -18.84 11.97
CA ILE A 331 2.68 -20.23 11.86
C ILE A 331 2.69 -20.92 13.23
N PHE A 332 3.17 -20.26 14.29
CA PHE A 332 3.09 -20.79 15.65
C PHE A 332 1.63 -20.95 16.12
N MET A 333 0.77 -19.96 15.83
CA MET A 333 -0.60 -19.92 16.36
C MET A 333 -1.65 -20.63 15.49
N ARG A 334 -1.28 -21.18 14.33
CA ARG A 334 -2.18 -21.84 13.35
C ARG A 334 -3.09 -22.93 13.93
N ASN A 335 -2.67 -23.56 15.02
CA ASN A 335 -3.41 -24.63 15.68
C ASN A 335 -4.51 -24.12 16.64
N LYS A 336 -4.48 -22.85 17.06
CA LYS A 336 -5.46 -22.27 17.99
C LYS A 336 -6.82 -22.06 17.30
N ASN A 337 -7.91 -22.38 18.00
CA ASN A 337 -9.27 -22.27 17.45
C ASN A 337 -9.67 -20.81 17.14
N THR A 338 -9.13 -19.85 17.91
CA THR A 338 -9.30 -18.40 17.71
C THR A 338 -8.79 -17.91 16.34
N ILE A 339 -7.72 -18.52 15.83
CA ILE A 339 -7.18 -18.26 14.48
C ILE A 339 -8.00 -19.00 13.42
N LYS A 340 -8.27 -20.30 13.63
CA LYS A 340 -9.01 -21.16 12.69
C LYS A 340 -10.39 -20.60 12.31
N VAL A 341 -11.11 -19.99 13.26
CA VAL A 341 -12.46 -19.44 13.02
C VAL A 341 -12.46 -18.24 12.06
N ARG A 342 -11.35 -17.47 11.98
CA ARG A 342 -11.17 -16.33 11.05
C ARG A 342 -10.94 -16.74 9.58
N LEU A 343 -10.89 -18.04 9.28
CA LEU A 343 -10.68 -18.58 7.92
C LEU A 343 -9.45 -17.95 7.24
N LEU A 344 -9.65 -17.28 6.11
CA LEU A 344 -8.58 -16.72 5.26
C LEU A 344 -8.10 -15.33 5.70
N LEU A 345 -8.83 -14.63 6.61
CA LEU A 345 -8.54 -13.25 7.00
C LEU A 345 -7.07 -13.03 7.43
N PRO A 346 -6.49 -13.78 8.39
CA PRO A 346 -5.10 -13.61 8.78
C PRO A 346 -4.10 -14.16 7.74
N TRP A 347 -4.52 -15.01 6.81
CA TRP A 347 -3.62 -15.63 5.83
C TRP A 347 -3.45 -14.81 4.57
N ILE A 348 -4.48 -14.09 4.13
CA ILE A 348 -4.51 -13.37 2.85
C ILE A 348 -4.42 -11.85 3.05
N CYS A 349 -5.15 -11.28 4.00
CA CYS A 349 -5.27 -9.82 4.08
C CYS A 349 -3.97 -9.09 4.48
N PRO A 350 -3.09 -9.61 5.36
CA PRO A 350 -1.78 -8.99 5.62
C PRO A 350 -0.88 -8.92 4.38
N LEU A 351 -0.85 -9.98 3.55
CA LEU A 351 -0.16 -9.97 2.26
C LEU A 351 -0.77 -8.94 1.31
N ILE A 352 -2.10 -8.88 1.18
CA ILE A 352 -2.77 -7.90 0.32
C ILE A 352 -2.52 -6.45 0.78
N VAL A 353 -2.54 -6.16 2.08
CA VAL A 353 -2.15 -4.85 2.64
C VAL A 353 -0.68 -4.54 2.33
N THR A 354 0.21 -5.54 2.36
CA THR A 354 1.63 -5.35 2.04
C THR A 354 1.82 -5.05 0.54
N ILE A 355 1.15 -5.79 -0.35
CA ILE A 355 1.11 -5.52 -1.79
C ILE A 355 0.59 -4.10 -2.06
N ARG A 356 -0.50 -3.69 -1.40
CA ARG A 356 -1.08 -2.34 -1.49
C ARG A 356 -0.12 -1.24 -1.05
N ILE A 357 0.67 -1.50 -0.02
CA ILE A 357 1.66 -0.55 0.50
C ILE A 357 2.83 -0.47 -0.49
N LEU A 358 3.41 -1.60 -0.91
CA LEU A 358 4.49 -1.64 -1.90
C LEU A 358 4.09 -0.98 -3.23
N SER A 359 2.87 -1.20 -3.73
CA SER A 359 2.35 -0.53 -4.94
C SER A 359 2.09 0.98 -4.74
N SER A 360 2.16 1.49 -3.51
CA SER A 360 2.17 2.92 -3.20
C SER A 360 3.57 3.49 -2.96
N GLY A 361 4.60 2.64 -2.93
CA GLY A 361 6.00 3.03 -2.89
C GLY A 361 6.39 3.74 -4.18
N GLU A 362 7.22 4.77 -4.08
CA GLU A 362 7.41 5.72 -5.17
C GLU A 362 8.17 5.08 -6.36
N TYR A 363 9.09 4.15 -6.09
CA TYR A 363 9.74 3.29 -7.09
C TYR A 363 8.78 2.48 -8.00
N LEU A 364 7.78 1.78 -7.42
CA LEU A 364 6.80 1.04 -8.24
C LEU A 364 5.80 2.01 -8.87
N TYR A 365 5.31 2.97 -8.10
CA TYR A 365 4.28 3.90 -8.55
C TYR A 365 4.72 4.76 -9.74
N SER A 366 5.99 5.18 -9.81
CA SER A 366 6.54 5.92 -10.96
C SER A 366 6.58 5.09 -12.24
N THR A 367 6.80 3.78 -12.13
CA THR A 367 6.89 2.87 -13.27
C THR A 367 5.56 2.73 -14.03
N CYS A 368 4.42 2.77 -13.34
CA CYS A 368 3.10 2.72 -13.98
C CYS A 368 1.97 3.27 -13.07
N PRO A 369 1.77 4.60 -13.02
CA PRO A 369 0.85 5.24 -12.07
C PRO A 369 -0.61 4.75 -12.17
N ILE A 370 -1.09 4.41 -13.37
CA ILE A 370 -2.44 3.83 -13.55
C ILE A 370 -2.51 2.46 -12.87
N ILE A 371 -1.71 1.49 -13.32
CA ILE A 371 -1.82 0.09 -12.87
C ILE A 371 -1.66 0.00 -11.35
N TYR A 372 -0.64 0.66 -10.78
CA TYR A 372 -0.41 0.59 -9.35
C TYR A 372 -1.47 1.34 -8.52
N SER A 373 -2.17 2.34 -9.11
CA SER A 373 -3.39 2.91 -8.50
C SER A 373 -4.56 1.94 -8.52
N MET A 374 -4.80 1.25 -9.66
CA MET A 374 -5.85 0.25 -9.80
C MET A 374 -5.64 -0.90 -8.79
N ILE A 375 -4.41 -1.44 -8.73
CA ILE A 375 -4.01 -2.44 -7.73
C ILE A 375 -4.24 -1.89 -6.31
N SER A 376 -3.86 -0.64 -6.00
CA SER A 376 -4.05 -0.07 -4.66
C SER A 376 -5.52 0.14 -4.27
N ILE A 377 -6.42 0.31 -5.25
CA ILE A 377 -7.88 0.39 -5.02
C ILE A 377 -8.47 -1.03 -4.87
N GLU A 378 -8.17 -1.95 -5.79
CA GLU A 378 -8.71 -3.31 -5.79
C GLU A 378 -8.27 -4.11 -4.56
N THR A 379 -7.00 -4.02 -4.18
CA THR A 379 -6.47 -4.67 -2.96
C THR A 379 -7.21 -4.22 -1.69
N VAL A 380 -7.57 -2.93 -1.59
CA VAL A 380 -8.39 -2.41 -0.48
C VAL A 380 -9.83 -2.95 -0.57
N SER A 381 -10.44 -2.96 -1.76
CA SER A 381 -11.78 -3.53 -1.97
C SER A 381 -11.86 -5.02 -1.63
N ILE A 382 -10.83 -5.81 -1.95
CA ILE A 382 -10.72 -7.23 -1.55
C ILE A 382 -10.61 -7.35 -0.02
N VAL A 383 -9.74 -6.58 0.62
CA VAL A 383 -9.58 -6.58 2.09
C VAL A 383 -10.88 -6.24 2.81
N VAL A 384 -11.56 -5.17 2.37
CA VAL A 384 -12.86 -4.75 2.92
C VAL A 384 -13.92 -5.84 2.69
N THR A 385 -13.98 -6.43 1.50
CA THR A 385 -14.91 -7.52 1.18
C THR A 385 -14.72 -8.71 2.13
N ILE A 386 -13.49 -9.19 2.29
CA ILE A 386 -13.17 -10.34 3.18
C ILE A 386 -13.54 -10.00 4.64
N TYR A 387 -13.26 -8.77 5.09
CA TYR A 387 -13.60 -8.35 6.45
C TYR A 387 -15.12 -8.25 6.67
N CYS A 388 -15.85 -7.54 5.81
CA CYS A 388 -17.31 -7.40 5.90
C CYS A 388 -18.02 -8.76 5.87
N VAL A 389 -17.60 -9.68 4.99
CA VAL A 389 -18.14 -11.05 4.93
C VAL A 389 -17.82 -11.85 6.20
N THR A 390 -16.65 -11.64 6.81
CA THR A 390 -16.28 -12.26 8.09
C THR A 390 -17.17 -11.76 9.23
N VAL A 391 -17.45 -10.45 9.30
CA VAL A 391 -18.37 -9.85 10.30
C VAL A 391 -19.80 -10.36 10.09
N ILE A 392 -20.32 -10.35 8.86
CA ILE A 392 -21.66 -10.86 8.53
C ILE A 392 -21.79 -12.35 8.89
N ARG A 393 -20.77 -13.16 8.59
CA ARG A 393 -20.70 -14.58 8.96
C ARG A 393 -20.69 -14.76 10.49
N PHE A 394 -19.93 -13.97 11.22
CA PHE A 394 -19.90 -14.04 12.69
C PHE A 394 -21.24 -13.65 13.31
N PHE A 395 -21.83 -12.54 12.85
CA PHE A 395 -23.18 -12.11 13.26
C PHE A 395 -24.22 -13.21 13.05
N TYR A 396 -24.22 -13.80 11.86
CA TYR A 396 -25.12 -14.89 11.49
C TYR A 396 -24.96 -16.09 12.41
N LEU A 397 -23.72 -16.60 12.58
CA LEU A 397 -23.45 -17.75 13.45
C LEU A 397 -23.77 -17.48 14.93
N ARG A 398 -23.50 -16.27 15.42
CA ARG A 398 -23.78 -15.85 16.81
C ARG A 398 -25.28 -15.79 17.10
N ASN A 399 -26.08 -15.30 16.17
CA ASN A 399 -27.54 -15.17 16.32
C ASN A 399 -28.30 -16.42 15.84
N LEU A 400 -27.63 -17.39 15.22
CA LEU A 400 -28.26 -18.58 14.64
C LEU A 400 -29.10 -19.36 15.66
N TYR A 401 -28.64 -19.51 16.90
CA TYR A 401 -29.39 -20.18 17.96
C TYR A 401 -30.65 -19.42 18.38
N ASP A 402 -30.61 -18.08 18.43
CA ASP A 402 -31.78 -17.23 18.72
C ASP A 402 -32.79 -17.19 17.57
N ILE A 403 -32.33 -17.32 16.33
CA ILE A 403 -33.16 -17.46 15.14
C ILE A 403 -33.81 -18.86 15.09
N ILE A 404 -33.08 -19.90 15.51
CA ILE A 404 -33.59 -21.27 15.60
C ILE A 404 -34.64 -21.39 16.69
N SER A 405 -34.35 -20.94 17.92
CA SER A 405 -35.24 -21.15 19.08
C SER A 405 -36.60 -20.45 18.95
N LYS A 406 -36.68 -19.34 18.20
CA LYS A 406 -37.90 -18.55 18.00
C LYS A 406 -38.74 -18.97 16.79
N SER A 407 -38.22 -19.83 15.89
CA SER A 407 -38.86 -20.13 14.60
C SER A 407 -39.53 -21.50 14.56
N LYS A 408 -40.82 -21.51 14.24
CA LYS A 408 -41.67 -22.72 14.13
C LYS A 408 -41.30 -23.64 12.95
N ARG A 409 -40.37 -23.25 12.05
CA ARG A 409 -40.04 -24.00 10.81
C ARG A 409 -38.68 -24.69 10.86
N ILE A 410 -38.58 -25.72 11.71
CA ILE A 410 -37.35 -26.51 11.97
C ILE A 410 -36.68 -27.04 10.68
N THR A 411 -37.44 -27.44 9.67
CA THR A 411 -36.90 -27.95 8.39
C THR A 411 -36.14 -26.90 7.59
N LEU A 412 -36.63 -25.65 7.58
CA LEU A 412 -35.95 -24.52 6.93
C LEU A 412 -34.72 -24.10 7.73
N LEU A 413 -34.84 -24.06 9.07
CA LEU A 413 -33.71 -23.81 9.98
C LEU A 413 -32.56 -24.81 9.80
N LYS A 414 -32.86 -26.11 9.66
CA LYS A 414 -31.83 -27.14 9.37
C LYS A 414 -31.13 -26.93 8.03
N ARG A 415 -31.78 -26.32 7.03
CA ARG A 415 -31.13 -25.92 5.76
C ARG A 415 -30.25 -24.68 5.95
N LEU A 416 -30.75 -23.65 6.65
CA LEU A 416 -29.99 -22.43 6.97
C LEU A 416 -28.73 -22.72 7.79
N ALA A 417 -28.82 -23.61 8.79
CA ALA A 417 -27.69 -24.02 9.63
C ALA A 417 -26.70 -24.98 8.91
N SER A 418 -26.99 -25.40 7.67
CA SER A 418 -26.11 -26.34 6.96
C SER A 418 -24.82 -25.67 6.48
N VAL A 419 -23.69 -26.39 6.60
CA VAL A 419 -22.36 -25.90 6.19
C VAL A 419 -22.35 -25.47 4.71
N ARG A 420 -23.05 -26.21 3.83
CA ARG A 420 -23.18 -25.89 2.40
C ARG A 420 -23.88 -24.54 2.17
N PHE A 421 -24.98 -24.28 2.89
CA PHE A 421 -25.68 -22.99 2.80
C PHE A 421 -24.84 -21.84 3.36
N GLY A 422 -24.15 -22.06 4.49
CA GLY A 422 -23.22 -21.07 5.05
C GLY A 422 -22.11 -20.68 4.06
N ILE A 423 -21.50 -21.66 3.39
CA ILE A 423 -20.50 -21.41 2.33
C ILE A 423 -21.14 -20.61 1.17
N PHE A 424 -22.28 -21.08 0.64
CA PHE A 424 -22.97 -20.40 -0.48
C PHE A 424 -23.30 -18.94 -0.16
N VAL A 425 -23.89 -18.66 1.00
CA VAL A 425 -24.23 -17.28 1.41
C VAL A 425 -22.99 -16.42 1.59
N THR A 426 -21.89 -16.95 2.15
CA THR A 426 -20.65 -16.15 2.30
C THR A 426 -19.97 -15.86 0.97
N VAL A 427 -20.00 -16.78 0.00
CA VAL A 427 -19.49 -16.53 -1.36
C VAL A 427 -20.38 -15.52 -2.09
N LEU A 428 -21.70 -15.69 -2.04
CA LEU A 428 -22.65 -14.76 -2.65
C LEU A 428 -22.52 -13.35 -2.07
N ALA A 429 -22.40 -13.23 -0.74
CA ALA A 429 -22.14 -11.96 -0.06
C ALA A 429 -20.80 -11.35 -0.49
N SER A 430 -19.72 -12.13 -0.65
CA SER A 430 -18.44 -11.60 -1.14
C SER A 430 -18.54 -11.05 -2.56
N VAL A 431 -19.26 -11.74 -3.45
CA VAL A 431 -19.44 -11.27 -4.84
C VAL A 431 -20.26 -9.98 -4.88
N ILE A 432 -21.34 -9.88 -4.10
CA ILE A 432 -22.19 -8.68 -4.04
C ILE A 432 -21.40 -7.49 -3.46
N VAL A 433 -20.71 -7.67 -2.33
CA VAL A 433 -19.92 -6.59 -1.71
C VAL A 433 -18.77 -6.16 -2.61
N PHE A 434 -18.06 -7.09 -3.25
CA PHE A 434 -16.99 -6.75 -4.19
C PHE A 434 -17.53 -5.98 -5.40
N ALA A 435 -18.62 -6.44 -6.03
CA ALA A 435 -19.22 -5.75 -7.18
C ALA A 435 -19.67 -4.32 -6.85
N LEU A 436 -20.21 -4.07 -5.64
CA LEU A 436 -20.56 -2.73 -5.17
C LEU A 436 -19.32 -1.83 -4.99
N LEU A 437 -18.20 -2.38 -4.53
CA LEU A 437 -16.94 -1.63 -4.36
C LEU A 437 -16.20 -1.40 -5.70
N MET A 438 -16.35 -2.30 -6.68
CA MET A 438 -15.74 -2.12 -8.00
C MET A 438 -16.34 -0.95 -8.81
N VAL A 439 -17.47 -0.38 -8.40
CA VAL A 439 -18.04 0.86 -8.97
C VAL A 439 -17.06 2.05 -8.83
N PHE A 440 -16.16 2.03 -7.85
CA PHE A 440 -15.13 3.07 -7.69
C PHE A 440 -14.02 3.00 -8.76
N LEU A 441 -13.84 1.88 -9.47
CA LEU A 441 -12.80 1.73 -10.50
C LEU A 441 -13.08 2.58 -11.76
N PRO A 442 -14.25 2.50 -12.44
CA PRO A 442 -14.55 3.39 -13.56
C PRO A 442 -14.66 4.86 -13.14
N MET A 443 -15.06 5.14 -11.89
CA MET A 443 -15.00 6.50 -11.33
C MET A 443 -13.56 7.00 -11.24
N PHE A 444 -12.62 6.18 -10.77
CA PHE A 444 -11.19 6.52 -10.76
C PHE A 444 -10.64 6.73 -12.17
N ILE A 445 -10.97 5.85 -13.14
CA ILE A 445 -10.55 6.00 -14.54
C ILE A 445 -11.01 7.35 -15.11
N LYS A 446 -12.27 7.74 -14.91
CA LYS A 446 -12.78 9.04 -15.37
C LYS A 446 -12.08 10.23 -14.69
N ILE A 447 -11.69 10.11 -13.42
CA ILE A 447 -10.96 11.17 -12.70
C ILE A 447 -9.48 11.22 -13.12
N TYR A 448 -8.86 10.08 -13.43
CA TYR A 448 -7.48 10.01 -13.95
C TYR A 448 -7.33 10.79 -15.25
N LEU A 449 -8.30 10.67 -16.17
CA LEU A 449 -8.33 11.41 -17.43
C LEU A 449 -8.37 12.94 -17.24
N ASN A 450 -8.80 13.43 -16.08
CA ASN A 450 -8.81 14.86 -15.72
C ASN A 450 -7.51 15.32 -15.00
N GLN A 451 -6.47 14.49 -15.04
CA GLN A 451 -5.04 14.71 -14.76
C GLN A 451 -4.57 15.33 -13.43
N THR A 452 -5.10 16.47 -12.98
CA THR A 452 -4.42 17.37 -12.03
C THR A 452 -4.28 16.85 -10.59
N ALA A 453 -4.96 15.75 -10.22
CA ALA A 453 -5.10 15.32 -8.83
C ALA A 453 -4.93 13.80 -8.58
N ILE A 454 -4.40 13.01 -9.52
CA ILE A 454 -4.41 11.52 -9.51
C ILE A 454 -4.10 10.89 -8.14
N SER A 455 -3.02 11.31 -7.49
CA SER A 455 -2.57 10.77 -6.19
C SER A 455 -3.52 11.10 -5.03
N VAL A 456 -4.12 12.29 -5.04
CA VAL A 456 -5.14 12.73 -4.08
C VAL A 456 -6.44 11.97 -4.34
N SER A 457 -6.91 11.91 -5.59
CA SER A 457 -8.13 11.21 -5.98
C SER A 457 -8.09 9.73 -5.62
N ARG A 458 -6.96 9.04 -5.86
CA ARG A 458 -6.73 7.66 -5.41
C ARG A 458 -6.83 7.53 -3.89
N ASN A 459 -6.16 8.42 -3.14
CA ASN A 459 -6.17 8.39 -1.68
C ASN A 459 -7.57 8.68 -1.10
N VAL A 460 -8.35 9.59 -1.73
CA VAL A 460 -9.74 9.89 -1.37
C VAL A 460 -10.66 8.69 -1.63
N ILE A 461 -10.54 8.03 -2.79
CA ILE A 461 -11.35 6.83 -3.11
C ILE A 461 -11.06 5.69 -2.14
N ILE A 462 -9.78 5.41 -1.86
CA ILE A 462 -9.37 4.45 -0.82
C ILE A 462 -9.94 4.88 0.55
N GLY A 463 -9.91 6.18 0.85
CA GLY A 463 -10.51 6.77 2.04
C GLY A 463 -11.99 6.48 2.20
N VAL A 464 -12.78 6.67 1.13
CA VAL A 464 -14.22 6.39 1.09
C VAL A 464 -14.51 4.89 1.25
N ILE A 465 -13.79 4.02 0.54
CA ILE A 465 -13.96 2.56 0.64
C ILE A 465 -13.73 2.07 2.07
N VAL A 466 -12.66 2.55 2.72
CA VAL A 466 -12.35 2.20 4.12
C VAL A 466 -13.34 2.83 5.10
N ALA A 467 -13.77 4.08 4.87
CA ALA A 467 -14.79 4.73 5.70
C ALA A 467 -16.14 3.98 5.68
N ILE A 468 -16.59 3.49 4.52
CA ILE A 468 -17.79 2.64 4.39
C ILE A 468 -17.66 1.37 5.24
N ALA A 469 -16.51 0.68 5.16
CA ALA A 469 -16.23 -0.52 5.96
C ALA A 469 -16.30 -0.24 7.48
N ILE A 470 -15.75 0.89 7.91
CA ILE A 470 -15.73 1.31 9.32
C ILE A 470 -17.13 1.71 9.79
N ILE A 471 -17.92 2.42 8.97
CA ILE A 471 -19.32 2.76 9.28
C ILE A 471 -20.15 1.48 9.50
N LEU A 472 -19.99 0.47 8.64
CA LEU A 472 -20.64 -0.83 8.80
C LEU A 472 -20.20 -1.55 10.09
N ALA A 473 -18.92 -1.50 10.44
CA ALA A 473 -18.39 -2.05 11.69
C ALA A 473 -18.90 -1.32 12.94
N ILE A 474 -19.08 0.01 12.87
CA ILE A 474 -19.65 0.83 13.96
C ILE A 474 -21.14 0.51 14.13
N ILE A 475 -21.93 0.48 13.04
CA ILE A 475 -23.35 0.10 13.07
C ILE A 475 -23.53 -1.31 13.66
N TYR A 476 -22.71 -2.27 13.23
CA TYR A 476 -22.68 -3.61 13.80
C TYR A 476 -22.40 -3.60 15.30
N SER A 477 -21.37 -2.87 15.73
CA SER A 477 -20.94 -2.83 17.14
C SER A 477 -21.99 -2.18 18.04
N ILE A 478 -22.63 -1.10 17.58
CA ILE A 478 -23.76 -0.46 18.25
C ILE A 478 -24.93 -1.45 18.40
N PHE A 479 -25.25 -2.21 17.35
CA PHE A 479 -26.35 -3.18 17.38
C PHE A 479 -26.10 -4.33 18.36
N ASP A 480 -24.88 -4.91 18.38
CA ASP A 480 -24.48 -5.96 19.33
C ASP A 480 -24.52 -5.45 20.78
N ILE A 481 -24.04 -4.22 21.03
CA ILE A 481 -24.14 -3.55 22.34
C ILE A 481 -25.60 -3.33 22.77
N ILE A 482 -26.48 -2.88 21.86
CA ILE A 482 -27.90 -2.65 22.16
C ILE A 482 -28.61 -3.96 22.53
N LEU A 483 -28.36 -5.05 21.81
CA LEU A 483 -28.89 -6.38 22.16
C LEU A 483 -28.36 -6.87 23.52
N ARG A 484 -27.07 -6.65 23.80
CA ARG A 484 -26.37 -7.15 24.99
C ARG A 484 -26.39 -6.22 26.21
N ARG A 485 -27.09 -5.09 26.14
CA ARG A 485 -27.12 -4.05 27.20
C ARG A 485 -27.48 -4.56 28.60
N LYS A 486 -28.22 -5.67 28.72
CA LYS A 486 -28.50 -6.32 30.02
C LYS A 486 -27.25 -7.03 30.56
N ASP A 487 -26.64 -7.89 29.75
CA ASP A 487 -25.42 -8.63 30.11
C ASP A 487 -24.28 -7.68 30.49
N ILE A 488 -24.07 -6.62 29.69
CA ILE A 488 -23.07 -5.57 29.93
C ILE A 488 -23.32 -4.87 31.28
N ARG A 489 -24.58 -4.57 31.63
CA ARG A 489 -24.92 -3.92 32.91
C ARG A 489 -24.73 -4.84 34.11
N MET A 490 -24.89 -6.16 33.95
CA MET A 490 -24.75 -7.12 35.04
C MET A 490 -23.31 -7.62 35.25
N LYS A 491 -22.53 -7.77 34.18
CA LYS A 491 -21.19 -8.40 34.19
C LYS A 491 -20.04 -7.46 33.77
N GLY A 492 -20.35 -6.25 33.33
CA GLY A 492 -19.37 -5.25 32.90
C GLY A 492 -18.85 -5.45 31.45
N ILE A 493 -18.22 -4.39 30.92
CA ILE A 493 -17.74 -4.36 29.53
C ILE A 493 -16.58 -5.32 29.28
N MET A 494 -15.74 -5.62 30.28
CA MET A 494 -14.64 -6.58 30.14
C MET A 494 -15.15 -8.01 29.93
N TYR A 495 -16.24 -8.41 30.61
CA TYR A 495 -16.89 -9.69 30.35
C TYR A 495 -17.42 -9.75 28.91
N TYR A 496 -18.08 -8.67 28.46
CA TYR A 496 -18.59 -8.54 27.10
C TYR A 496 -17.49 -8.63 26.02
N LEU A 497 -16.30 -8.07 26.25
CA LEU A 497 -15.21 -8.08 25.26
C LEU A 497 -14.37 -9.36 25.24
N PHE A 498 -14.18 -10.03 26.38
CA PHE A 498 -13.24 -11.16 26.49
C PHE A 498 -13.90 -12.52 26.79
N PHE A 499 -15.06 -12.57 27.45
CA PHE A 499 -15.73 -13.81 27.84
C PHE A 499 -16.94 -14.13 26.94
N ASP A 500 -17.81 -13.14 26.67
CA ASP A 500 -18.91 -13.28 25.71
C ASP A 500 -18.43 -13.36 24.24
N ASP A 501 -17.17 -13.08 23.96
CA ASP A 501 -16.55 -13.25 22.64
C ASP A 501 -15.20 -13.99 22.76
N PRO A 502 -15.23 -15.34 22.89
CA PRO A 502 -14.01 -16.14 22.99
C PRO A 502 -13.15 -16.11 21.71
N TYR A 503 -13.65 -15.49 20.63
CA TYR A 503 -12.91 -15.28 19.38
C TYR A 503 -12.33 -13.86 19.28
N LEU A 504 -12.68 -12.93 20.16
CA LEU A 504 -12.15 -11.56 20.25
C LEU A 504 -12.43 -10.67 19.01
N ILE A 505 -13.47 -11.01 18.23
CA ILE A 505 -13.84 -10.29 16.99
C ILE A 505 -14.36 -8.87 17.32
N ARG A 506 -14.98 -8.67 18.48
CA ARG A 506 -15.34 -7.34 19.02
C ARG A 506 -14.12 -6.42 19.20
N ILE A 507 -12.95 -6.97 19.54
CA ILE A 507 -11.72 -6.18 19.71
C ILE A 507 -11.14 -5.82 18.35
N ASP A 508 -11.13 -6.76 17.39
CA ASP A 508 -10.76 -6.48 15.99
C ASP A 508 -11.65 -5.36 15.40
N LEU A 509 -12.95 -5.36 15.69
CA LEU A 509 -13.90 -4.31 15.28
C LEU A 509 -13.60 -2.94 15.92
N ILE A 510 -13.26 -2.90 17.21
CA ILE A 510 -12.84 -1.66 17.88
C ILE A 510 -11.53 -1.13 17.27
N SER A 511 -10.60 -2.00 16.87
CA SER A 511 -9.34 -1.57 16.24
C SER A 511 -9.53 -0.88 14.89
N LEU A 512 -10.66 -1.10 14.19
CA LEU A 512 -11.01 -0.33 12.98
C LEU A 512 -11.29 1.16 13.28
N ILE A 513 -11.68 1.51 14.50
CA ILE A 513 -11.87 2.93 14.90
C ILE A 513 -10.51 3.65 14.93
N ILE A 514 -9.43 2.94 15.29
CA ILE A 514 -8.06 3.48 15.24
C ILE A 514 -7.67 3.77 13.78
N ILE A 515 -8.04 2.89 12.84
CA ILE A 515 -7.83 3.13 11.40
C ILE A 515 -8.56 4.40 10.94
N LEU A 516 -9.79 4.66 11.41
CA LEU A 516 -10.53 5.89 11.07
C LEU A 516 -9.78 7.16 11.49
N LEU A 517 -9.27 7.16 12.73
CA LEU A 517 -8.54 8.30 13.29
C LEU A 517 -7.21 8.56 12.57
N LEU A 518 -6.54 7.51 12.10
CA LEU A 518 -5.33 7.61 11.27
C LEU A 518 -5.61 7.99 9.81
N LEU A 519 -6.82 7.71 9.31
CA LEU A 519 -7.20 7.98 7.92
C LEU A 519 -7.47 9.46 7.66
N ILE A 520 -8.00 10.19 8.64
CA ILE A 520 -8.23 11.65 8.56
C ILE A 520 -6.96 12.43 8.17
N PRO A 521 -5.83 12.33 8.89
CA PRO A 521 -4.58 13.02 8.52
C PRO A 521 -3.86 12.39 7.32
N PHE A 522 -4.22 11.18 6.89
CA PHE A 522 -3.70 10.57 5.66
C PHE A 522 -4.39 11.10 4.39
N VAL A 523 -5.69 11.43 4.45
CA VAL A 523 -6.44 12.01 3.32
C VAL A 523 -6.08 13.48 3.11
N ILE A 524 -5.74 14.22 4.18
CA ILE A 524 -5.21 15.59 4.06
C ILE A 524 -3.84 15.51 3.36
N PRO A 525 -3.62 16.23 2.23
CA PRO A 525 -2.37 16.19 1.48
C PRO A 525 -1.22 16.83 2.28
N THR A 526 -0.48 15.99 3.00
CA THR A 526 0.68 16.39 3.79
C THR A 526 1.86 16.71 2.87
N ARG A 527 2.31 17.97 2.84
CA ARG A 527 3.53 18.40 2.12
C ARG A 527 4.83 17.75 2.67
N ILE A 528 4.75 17.03 3.79
CA ILE A 528 5.87 16.35 4.46
C ILE A 528 5.80 14.85 4.12
N GLN A 529 6.64 14.38 3.18
CA GLN A 529 6.69 12.99 2.73
C GLN A 529 6.87 11.98 3.88
N VAL A 530 7.75 12.29 4.85
CA VAL A 530 7.99 11.47 6.06
C VAL A 530 6.67 11.18 6.79
N LEU A 531 5.82 12.19 6.96
CA LEU A 531 4.57 12.08 7.71
C LEU A 531 3.54 11.26 6.93
N SER A 532 3.51 11.37 5.60
CA SER A 532 2.71 10.47 4.74
C SER A 532 3.17 9.01 4.88
N GLY A 533 4.48 8.75 4.85
CA GLY A 533 5.06 7.41 5.07
C GLY A 533 4.71 6.84 6.44
N LEU A 534 4.86 7.64 7.50
CA LEU A 534 4.51 7.27 8.87
C LEU A 534 3.02 6.89 8.99
N PHE A 535 2.09 7.71 8.46
CA PHE A 535 0.67 7.38 8.51
C PHE A 535 0.32 6.13 7.68
N ARG A 536 0.95 5.90 6.52
CA ARG A 536 0.78 4.65 5.76
C ARG A 536 1.19 3.43 6.59
N MET A 537 2.32 3.50 7.30
CA MET A 537 2.77 2.42 8.19
C MET A 537 1.80 2.21 9.36
N LEU A 538 1.39 3.28 10.06
CA LEU A 538 0.47 3.17 11.20
C LEU A 538 -0.90 2.58 10.79
N ILE A 539 -1.41 2.94 9.61
CA ILE A 539 -2.63 2.35 9.04
C ILE A 539 -2.42 0.86 8.73
N ALA A 540 -1.29 0.48 8.12
CA ALA A 540 -1.00 -0.91 7.79
C ALA A 540 -0.81 -1.79 9.06
N LEU A 541 -0.11 -1.29 10.08
CA LEU A 541 0.04 -1.97 11.37
C LEU A 541 -1.31 -2.12 12.09
N SER A 542 -2.15 -1.09 12.07
CA SER A 542 -3.51 -1.14 12.62
C SER A 542 -4.38 -2.16 11.86
N ALA A 543 -4.22 -2.25 10.54
CA ALA A 543 -4.88 -3.27 9.71
C ALA A 543 -4.41 -4.69 10.06
N PHE A 544 -3.11 -4.93 10.25
CA PHE A 544 -2.60 -6.23 10.72
C PHE A 544 -3.20 -6.62 12.09
N MET A 545 -3.31 -5.67 13.02
CA MET A 545 -3.95 -5.91 14.32
C MET A 545 -5.44 -6.28 14.17
N ALA A 546 -6.17 -5.59 13.29
CA ALA A 546 -7.57 -5.89 12.95
C ALA A 546 -7.78 -7.23 12.21
N MET A 547 -6.75 -7.74 11.53
CA MET A 547 -6.80 -9.00 10.77
C MET A 547 -6.56 -10.25 11.64
N GLY A 548 -6.48 -10.08 12.96
CA GLY A 548 -6.22 -11.14 13.93
C GLY A 548 -4.91 -10.98 14.70
N GLY A 549 -4.09 -9.96 14.39
CA GLY A 549 -2.87 -9.67 15.14
C GLY A 549 -3.13 -9.44 16.63
N THR A 550 -4.25 -8.77 16.97
CA THR A 550 -4.69 -8.59 18.36
C THR A 550 -4.95 -9.92 19.07
N THR A 551 -5.57 -10.88 18.37
CA THR A 551 -5.81 -12.23 18.88
C THR A 551 -4.51 -13.03 19.03
N MET A 552 -3.56 -12.88 18.10
CA MET A 552 -2.24 -13.52 18.19
C MET A 552 -1.46 -12.99 19.40
N VAL A 553 -1.41 -11.67 19.60
CA VAL A 553 -0.76 -11.06 20.78
C VAL A 553 -1.40 -11.54 22.08
N LEU A 554 -2.74 -11.59 22.16
CA LEU A 554 -3.44 -12.05 23.37
C LEU A 554 -3.23 -13.55 23.63
N GLU A 555 -3.23 -14.41 22.62
CA GLU A 555 -2.94 -15.84 22.79
C GLU A 555 -1.45 -16.10 23.09
N CYS A 556 -0.52 -15.29 22.57
CA CYS A 556 0.89 -15.33 22.95
C CYS A 556 1.09 -14.86 24.40
N PHE A 557 0.38 -13.82 24.85
CA PHE A 557 0.41 -13.38 26.24
C PHE A 557 -0.15 -14.45 27.19
N LYS A 558 -1.27 -15.09 26.84
CA LYS A 558 -1.76 -16.29 27.54
C LYS A 558 -0.69 -17.37 27.58
N MET A 559 -0.06 -17.69 26.46
CA MET A 559 0.99 -18.71 26.40
C MET A 559 2.16 -18.36 27.33
N ILE A 560 2.68 -17.13 27.31
CA ILE A 560 3.77 -16.71 28.21
C ILE A 560 3.35 -16.74 29.68
N ARG A 561 2.08 -16.41 30.00
CA ARG A 561 1.55 -16.41 31.36
C ARG A 561 1.31 -17.81 31.92
N TYR A 562 0.75 -18.73 31.12
CA TYR A 562 0.39 -20.09 31.53
C TYR A 562 1.46 -21.15 31.21
N SER A 563 2.48 -20.85 30.40
CA SER A 563 3.61 -21.76 30.13
C SER A 563 4.64 -21.83 31.28
N LYS A 564 4.33 -21.22 32.43
CA LYS A 564 5.09 -21.45 33.65
C LYS A 564 4.48 -22.63 34.41
N ASN A 565 5.26 -23.71 34.55
CA ASN A 565 4.96 -24.87 35.39
C ASN A 565 4.74 -24.51 36.89
N ASP A 566 5.04 -23.26 37.24
CA ASP A 566 4.72 -22.53 38.47
C ASP A 566 3.25 -22.63 38.95
N GLU A 567 2.29 -23.10 38.12
CA GLU A 567 0.95 -23.50 38.56
C GLU A 567 0.84 -24.99 38.93
N SER A 568 1.47 -25.91 38.19
CA SER A 568 1.52 -27.35 38.54
C SER A 568 2.43 -27.64 39.74
N GLU A 569 3.54 -26.91 39.86
CA GLU A 569 4.49 -27.00 40.98
C GLU A 569 3.85 -26.49 42.27
N LYS A 570 3.15 -25.35 42.21
CA LYS A 570 2.30 -24.88 43.32
C LYS A 570 1.14 -25.83 43.61
N LEU A 571 0.57 -26.52 42.63
CA LEU A 571 -0.49 -27.49 42.89
C LEU A 571 0.03 -28.68 43.70
N GLU A 572 1.22 -29.21 43.40
CA GLU A 572 1.83 -30.29 44.19
C GLU A 572 2.19 -29.80 45.62
N ASP A 573 2.75 -28.60 45.77
CA ASP A 573 2.95 -27.95 47.08
C ASP A 573 1.65 -27.78 47.87
N ILE A 574 0.57 -27.32 47.21
CA ILE A 574 -0.75 -27.13 47.82
C ILE A 574 -1.37 -28.46 48.23
N ILE A 575 -1.26 -29.49 47.38
CA ILE A 575 -1.75 -30.86 47.61
C ILE A 575 -0.97 -31.58 48.71
N SER A 576 0.27 -31.18 49.01
CA SER A 576 1.03 -31.75 50.15
C SER A 576 0.33 -31.58 51.51
N ASP A 577 -0.60 -30.62 51.65
CA ASP A 577 -1.43 -30.45 52.83
C ASP A 577 -2.48 -31.57 52.93
N LYS A 578 -2.19 -32.56 53.78
CA LYS A 578 -3.07 -33.73 54.04
C LYS A 578 -4.52 -33.37 54.37
N ASN A 579 -4.80 -32.19 54.94
CA ASN A 579 -6.18 -31.77 55.23
C ASN A 579 -6.88 -31.28 53.97
N LEU A 580 -6.19 -30.50 53.13
CA LEU A 580 -6.73 -30.08 51.85
C LEU A 580 -6.91 -31.27 50.91
N PHE A 581 -5.93 -32.16 50.84
CA PHE A 581 -5.98 -33.32 49.96
C PHE A 581 -7.15 -34.25 50.32
N LYS A 582 -7.47 -34.39 51.62
CA LYS A 582 -8.68 -35.08 52.06
C LYS A 582 -9.95 -34.39 51.53
N ILE A 583 -10.06 -33.06 51.67
CA ILE A 583 -11.22 -32.30 51.16
C ILE A 583 -11.33 -32.44 49.63
N LEU A 584 -10.21 -32.35 48.91
CA LEU A 584 -10.14 -32.54 47.46
C LEU A 584 -10.55 -33.95 47.03
N LYS A 585 -10.16 -34.99 47.78
CA LYS A 585 -10.60 -36.37 47.54
C LYS A 585 -12.09 -36.57 47.79
N GLU A 586 -12.62 -36.03 48.89
CA GLU A 586 -14.05 -36.02 49.19
C GLU A 586 -14.86 -35.24 48.15
N TYR A 587 -14.30 -34.16 47.57
CA TYR A 587 -14.91 -33.37 46.51
C TYR A 587 -14.86 -34.05 45.13
N ALA A 588 -13.70 -34.61 44.75
CA ALA A 588 -13.56 -35.40 43.52
C ALA A 588 -14.49 -36.62 43.51
N GLN A 589 -14.79 -37.20 44.68
CA GLN A 589 -15.82 -38.24 44.81
C GLN A 589 -17.25 -37.71 44.57
N LYS A 590 -17.55 -36.43 44.89
CA LYS A 590 -18.83 -35.78 44.57
C LYS A 590 -18.93 -35.39 43.09
N GLU A 591 -17.82 -35.00 42.46
CA GLU A 591 -17.75 -34.64 41.02
C GLU A 591 -17.59 -35.84 40.07
N PHE A 592 -17.43 -37.06 40.58
CA PHE A 592 -17.09 -38.26 39.80
C PHE A 592 -15.75 -38.14 39.03
N SER A 593 -14.74 -37.50 39.64
CA SER A 593 -13.37 -37.35 39.13
C SER A 593 -12.29 -37.98 40.04
N LEU A 594 -12.72 -38.86 40.95
CA LEU A 594 -11.91 -39.50 42.00
C LEU A 594 -10.74 -40.33 41.45
N GLU A 595 -10.86 -40.89 40.24
CA GLU A 595 -9.84 -41.69 39.57
C GLU A 595 -8.52 -40.95 39.38
N ASN A 596 -8.55 -39.64 39.10
CA ASN A 596 -7.35 -38.81 38.98
C ASN A 596 -6.60 -38.73 40.32
N ILE A 597 -7.34 -38.57 41.43
CA ILE A 597 -6.79 -38.51 42.79
C ILE A 597 -6.22 -39.87 43.21
N LEU A 598 -6.91 -40.98 42.89
CA LEU A 598 -6.44 -42.33 43.20
C LEU A 598 -5.17 -42.71 42.43
N LEU A 599 -5.07 -42.37 41.14
CA LEU A 599 -3.85 -42.61 40.38
C LEU A 599 -2.69 -41.74 40.90
N TYR A 600 -2.95 -40.49 41.29
CA TYR A 600 -1.96 -39.64 41.95
C TYR A 600 -1.46 -40.24 43.27
N GLU A 601 -2.35 -40.76 44.13
CA GLU A 601 -1.96 -41.47 45.36
C GLU A 601 -1.08 -42.68 45.09
N ASN A 602 -1.40 -43.50 44.09
CA ASN A 602 -0.56 -44.64 43.70
C ASN A 602 0.81 -44.18 43.19
N LEU A 603 0.87 -43.20 42.28
CA LEU A 603 2.13 -42.67 41.75
C LEU A 603 3.02 -42.02 42.84
N GLN A 604 2.44 -41.47 43.91
CA GLN A 604 3.23 -40.98 45.05
C GLN A 604 3.72 -42.11 45.96
N GLN A 605 2.97 -43.19 46.18
CA GLN A 605 3.45 -44.37 46.94
C GLN A 605 4.68 -45.01 46.29
N PHE A 606 4.74 -45.07 44.95
CA PHE A 606 5.90 -45.60 44.23
C PHE A 606 7.17 -44.74 44.34
N SER A 607 7.08 -43.49 44.81
CA SER A 607 8.28 -42.66 45.06
C SER A 607 9.17 -43.15 46.22
N HIS A 608 8.70 -44.11 47.01
CA HIS A 608 9.43 -44.69 48.16
C HIS A 608 9.61 -46.21 48.07
N LYS A 609 9.12 -46.86 47.00
CA LYS A 609 9.15 -48.30 46.78
C LYS A 609 10.01 -48.61 45.55
N LYS A 610 10.65 -49.79 45.49
CA LYS A 610 11.09 -50.34 44.19
C LYS A 610 9.85 -50.57 43.32
N PHE A 611 9.80 -49.90 42.19
CA PHE A 611 8.73 -50.04 41.22
C PHE A 611 9.03 -51.19 40.25
N THR A 612 8.10 -52.10 40.16
CA THR A 612 8.23 -53.40 39.50
C THR A 612 7.30 -53.51 38.30
N ARG A 613 7.51 -54.53 37.48
CA ARG A 613 6.63 -54.80 36.34
C ARG A 613 5.16 -54.95 36.74
N THR A 614 4.87 -55.63 37.85
CA THR A 614 3.49 -55.83 38.33
C THR A 614 2.83 -54.54 38.81
N ASP A 615 3.59 -53.60 39.37
CA ASP A 615 3.07 -52.26 39.73
C ASP A 615 2.61 -51.47 38.48
N LEU A 616 3.32 -51.62 37.35
CA LEU A 616 2.98 -50.97 36.09
C LEU A 616 1.75 -51.62 35.41
N GLU A 617 1.60 -52.93 35.54
CA GLU A 617 0.43 -53.67 35.04
C GLU A 617 -0.83 -53.40 35.87
N GLU A 618 -0.71 -53.22 37.19
CA GLU A 618 -1.80 -52.74 38.04
C GLU A 618 -2.25 -51.32 37.64
N ILE A 619 -1.33 -50.40 37.35
CA ILE A 619 -1.66 -49.07 36.82
C ILE A 619 -2.43 -49.18 35.49
N GLU A 620 -1.99 -50.06 34.58
CA GLU A 620 -2.66 -50.27 33.29
C GLU A 620 -4.10 -50.77 33.49
N GLU A 621 -4.27 -51.87 34.24
CA GLU A 621 -5.56 -52.53 34.43
C GLU A 621 -6.57 -51.68 35.19
N LEU A 622 -6.13 -50.89 36.19
CA LEU A 622 -7.03 -50.05 36.99
C LEU A 622 -7.35 -48.71 36.33
N PHE A 623 -6.38 -48.06 35.67
CA PHE A 623 -6.49 -46.63 35.31
C PHE A 623 -6.27 -46.27 33.83
N VAL A 624 -5.54 -47.06 33.06
CA VAL A 624 -5.18 -46.69 31.66
C VAL A 624 -5.96 -47.48 30.61
N ARG A 625 -6.25 -48.75 30.88
CA ARG A 625 -7.01 -49.63 29.97
C ARG A 625 -8.38 -49.01 29.66
N ASN A 626 -8.80 -49.08 28.40
CA ASN A 626 -10.15 -48.64 28.04
C ASN A 626 -11.19 -49.51 28.77
N TYR A 627 -12.20 -48.89 29.36
CA TYR A 627 -13.18 -49.51 30.27
C TYR A 627 -12.59 -50.05 31.58
N SER A 628 -11.43 -49.55 32.04
CA SER A 628 -10.95 -49.86 33.39
C SER A 628 -11.86 -49.27 34.47
N LYS A 629 -11.80 -49.86 35.68
CA LYS A 629 -12.67 -49.48 36.81
C LYS A 629 -12.53 -48.00 37.21
N TYR A 630 -11.35 -47.43 37.00
CA TYR A 630 -10.99 -46.05 37.30
C TYR A 630 -10.33 -45.40 36.07
N GLU A 631 -10.91 -45.57 34.88
CA GLU A 631 -10.32 -45.07 33.63
C GLU A 631 -10.09 -43.55 33.67
N VAL A 632 -8.82 -43.15 33.75
CA VAL A 632 -8.41 -41.74 33.76
C VAL A 632 -8.50 -41.19 32.33
N ASN A 633 -9.05 -39.99 32.20
CA ASN A 633 -9.16 -39.27 30.93
C ASN A 633 -7.77 -38.81 30.44
N LEU A 634 -7.03 -39.73 29.83
CA LEU A 634 -5.70 -39.52 29.26
C LEU A 634 -5.80 -39.35 27.73
N PRO A 635 -5.09 -38.36 27.13
CA PRO A 635 -5.02 -38.22 25.68
C PRO A 635 -4.53 -39.50 24.99
N SER A 636 -5.05 -39.82 23.82
CA SER A 636 -4.72 -41.05 23.09
C SER A 636 -3.23 -41.18 22.76
N LEU A 637 -2.51 -40.06 22.62
CA LEU A 637 -1.05 -40.03 22.47
C LEU A 637 -0.34 -40.48 23.75
N THR A 638 -0.83 -40.05 24.91
CA THR A 638 -0.30 -40.40 26.24
C THR A 638 -0.56 -41.87 26.55
N LYS A 639 -1.78 -42.38 26.31
CA LYS A 639 -2.06 -43.82 26.38
C LYS A 639 -1.14 -44.63 25.46
N ARG A 640 -0.92 -44.18 24.22
CA ARG A 640 -0.03 -44.89 23.27
C ARG A 640 1.42 -44.93 23.75
N LYS A 641 1.97 -43.80 24.24
CA LYS A 641 3.32 -43.76 24.84
C LYS A 641 3.46 -44.67 26.06
N PHE A 642 2.43 -44.75 26.89
CA PHE A 642 2.41 -45.66 28.04
C PHE A 642 2.49 -47.13 27.60
N TYR A 643 1.72 -47.53 26.57
CA TYR A 643 1.83 -48.87 25.99
C TYR A 643 3.16 -49.12 25.25
N GLU A 644 3.75 -48.10 24.61
CA GLU A 644 5.09 -48.16 24.03
C GLU A 644 6.13 -48.46 25.14
N TYR A 645 6.11 -47.72 26.26
CA TYR A 645 6.98 -47.97 27.41
C TYR A 645 6.73 -49.33 28.09
N MET A 646 5.47 -49.76 28.23
CA MET A 646 5.15 -51.11 28.71
C MET A 646 5.74 -52.19 27.80
N LYS A 647 5.82 -51.99 26.50
CA LYS A 647 6.41 -52.98 25.59
C LYS A 647 7.94 -53.01 25.69
N GLU A 648 8.58 -51.84 25.78
CA GLU A 648 10.03 -51.73 25.96
C GLU A 648 10.50 -52.36 27.29
N THR A 649 9.65 -52.33 28.32
CA THR A 649 9.95 -52.82 29.67
C THR A 649 9.62 -54.29 29.93
N GLU A 650 9.13 -55.06 28.95
CA GLU A 650 8.77 -56.49 29.08
C GLU A 650 9.88 -57.39 29.65
N LYS A 651 11.15 -56.96 29.56
CA LYS A 651 12.34 -57.74 29.98
C LYS A 651 13.04 -57.20 31.22
N SER A 652 12.49 -56.19 31.91
CA SER A 652 13.12 -55.57 33.09
C SER A 652 12.26 -55.76 34.33
N GLU A 653 12.80 -56.42 35.36
CA GLU A 653 12.10 -56.61 36.64
C GLU A 653 11.91 -55.29 37.40
N THR A 654 12.90 -54.41 37.34
CA THR A 654 12.92 -53.08 37.96
C THR A 654 12.74 -51.98 36.92
N LEU A 655 11.81 -51.06 37.16
CA LEU A 655 11.43 -50.01 36.23
C LEU A 655 11.68 -48.62 36.84
N ASP A 656 11.96 -47.61 36.00
CA ASP A 656 12.09 -46.24 36.49
C ASP A 656 10.69 -45.62 36.71
N VAL A 657 10.39 -45.28 37.97
CA VAL A 657 9.20 -44.52 38.38
C VAL A 657 9.14 -43.18 37.67
N LYS A 658 10.30 -42.55 37.47
CA LYS A 658 10.38 -41.20 36.92
C LYS A 658 9.84 -41.16 35.49
N LEU A 659 10.19 -42.15 34.65
CA LEU A 659 9.65 -42.22 33.28
C LEU A 659 8.13 -42.40 33.26
N VAL A 660 7.54 -43.17 34.19
CA VAL A 660 6.08 -43.31 34.29
C VAL A 660 5.42 -42.02 34.79
N LYS A 661 6.04 -41.32 35.77
CA LYS A 661 5.58 -40.00 36.18
C LYS A 661 5.68 -38.99 35.03
N ASP A 662 6.84 -38.83 34.41
CA ASP A 662 7.08 -37.90 33.30
C ASP A 662 6.14 -38.16 32.10
N LEU A 663 5.62 -39.39 31.93
CA LEU A 663 4.63 -39.74 30.92
C LEU A 663 3.19 -39.34 31.24
N ILE A 664 2.71 -39.52 32.49
CA ILE A 664 1.28 -39.41 32.83
C ILE A 664 0.97 -38.29 33.84
N PHE A 665 1.91 -37.98 34.73
CA PHE A 665 1.72 -37.12 35.90
C PHE A 665 1.29 -35.70 35.52
N GLN A 666 1.78 -35.14 34.40
CA GLN A 666 1.33 -33.83 33.93
C GLN A 666 -0.16 -33.81 33.54
N GLU A 667 -0.66 -34.86 32.87
CA GLU A 667 -2.08 -34.95 32.50
C GLU A 667 -2.96 -35.18 33.74
N ILE A 668 -2.48 -35.96 34.71
CA ILE A 668 -3.15 -36.15 36.00
C ILE A 668 -3.20 -34.82 36.77
N LEU A 669 -2.10 -34.07 36.88
CA LEU A 669 -2.10 -32.76 37.51
C LEU A 669 -2.99 -31.76 36.77
N ASN A 670 -3.11 -31.82 35.44
CA ASN A 670 -4.07 -31.00 34.68
C ASN A 670 -5.53 -31.34 35.07
N ASN A 671 -5.90 -32.62 35.12
CA ASN A 671 -7.25 -33.06 35.50
C ASN A 671 -7.57 -32.74 36.98
N ILE A 672 -6.58 -32.86 37.86
CA ILE A 672 -6.69 -32.48 39.27
C ILE A 672 -6.79 -30.95 39.40
N MET A 673 -6.06 -30.16 38.62
CA MET A 673 -6.15 -28.70 38.63
C MET A 673 -7.54 -28.22 38.22
N ASP A 674 -8.14 -28.84 37.21
CA ASP A 674 -9.53 -28.56 36.79
C ASP A 674 -10.53 -28.81 37.94
N THR A 675 -10.48 -29.99 38.57
CA THR A 675 -11.29 -30.32 39.76
C THR A 675 -10.99 -29.40 40.96
N PHE A 676 -9.72 -29.06 41.18
CA PHE A 676 -9.28 -28.18 42.25
C PHE A 676 -9.76 -26.73 42.06
N SER A 677 -9.76 -26.23 40.82
CA SER A 677 -10.27 -24.89 40.50
C SER A 677 -11.76 -24.74 40.82
N ARG A 678 -12.57 -25.81 40.63
CA ARG A 678 -13.97 -25.84 41.07
C ARG A 678 -14.10 -26.00 42.58
N LEU A 679 -13.24 -26.81 43.21
CA LEU A 679 -13.18 -26.91 44.69
C LEU A 679 -12.96 -25.53 45.33
N GLN A 680 -12.11 -24.68 44.75
CA GLN A 680 -11.82 -23.33 45.26
C GLN A 680 -13.06 -22.42 45.36
N GLU A 681 -14.10 -22.66 44.56
CA GLU A 681 -15.36 -21.91 44.61
C GLU A 681 -16.31 -22.39 45.74
N THR A 682 -15.98 -23.48 46.44
CA THR A 682 -16.85 -24.10 47.47
C THR A 682 -16.70 -23.50 48.86
N GLU A 683 -17.78 -23.54 49.66
CA GLU A 683 -17.72 -23.20 51.09
C GLU A 683 -16.76 -24.11 51.89
N GLU A 684 -16.60 -25.37 51.47
CA GLU A 684 -15.71 -26.35 52.10
C GLU A 684 -14.25 -25.90 52.01
N TYR A 685 -13.80 -25.49 50.81
CA TYR A 685 -12.47 -24.90 50.60
C TYR A 685 -12.33 -23.55 51.30
N LEU A 686 -13.28 -22.63 51.11
CA LEU A 686 -13.23 -21.29 51.71
C LEU A 686 -13.21 -21.34 53.25
N LYS A 687 -13.76 -22.40 53.86
CA LYS A 687 -13.65 -22.66 55.31
C LYS A 687 -12.26 -23.16 55.69
N TRP A 688 -11.69 -24.12 54.96
CA TRP A 688 -10.30 -24.58 55.17
C TRP A 688 -9.29 -23.44 55.01
N GLU A 689 -9.43 -22.61 53.98
CA GLU A 689 -8.50 -21.52 53.69
C GLU A 689 -8.47 -20.50 54.83
N ARG A 690 -9.64 -20.08 55.34
CA ARG A 690 -9.75 -19.18 56.50
C ARG A 690 -9.06 -19.77 57.74
N ILE A 691 -9.13 -21.09 57.95
CA ILE A 691 -8.43 -21.76 59.06
C ILE A 691 -6.91 -21.74 58.84
N LYS A 692 -6.43 -22.05 57.64
CA LYS A 692 -5.00 -22.04 57.30
C LYS A 692 -4.39 -20.63 57.40
N GLN A 693 -5.08 -19.62 56.88
CA GLN A 693 -4.68 -18.21 57.05
C GLN A 693 -4.61 -17.80 58.53
N PHE A 694 -5.54 -18.25 59.37
CA PHE A 694 -5.54 -17.97 60.82
C PHE A 694 -4.39 -18.68 61.56
N GLN A 695 -4.06 -19.92 61.18
CA GLN A 695 -2.90 -20.66 61.70
C GLN A 695 -1.59 -19.95 61.34
N LEU A 696 -1.41 -19.55 60.07
CA LEU A 696 -0.23 -18.82 59.62
C LEU A 696 -0.07 -17.47 60.34
N ARG A 697 -1.15 -16.71 60.53
CA ARG A 697 -1.12 -15.47 61.34
C ARG A 697 -0.72 -15.71 62.79
N LYS A 698 -1.16 -16.81 63.42
CA LYS A 698 -0.74 -17.17 64.78
C LYS A 698 0.76 -17.50 64.85
N MET A 699 1.30 -18.18 63.83
CA MET A 699 2.73 -18.46 63.74
C MET A 699 3.56 -17.17 63.57
N SER A 700 3.14 -16.26 62.69
CA SER A 700 3.85 -14.99 62.45
C SER A 700 3.80 -13.99 63.62
N ILE A 701 2.88 -14.17 64.58
CA ILE A 701 2.75 -13.31 65.77
C ILE A 701 3.65 -13.78 66.93
N ASN A 702 4.08 -15.04 66.96
CA ASN A 702 4.91 -15.63 68.04
C ASN A 702 6.35 -16.04 67.61
N PRO A 703 7.11 -15.26 66.81
CA PRO A 703 8.49 -15.63 66.45
C PRO A 703 9.46 -15.60 67.64
N SER A 704 9.14 -14.87 68.71
CA SER A 704 10.01 -14.65 69.86
C SER A 704 10.21 -15.84 70.79
N ASN A 705 9.43 -16.92 70.63
CA ASN A 705 9.53 -18.13 71.47
C ASN A 705 10.26 -19.31 70.81
N SER A 706 10.60 -19.26 69.50
CA SER A 706 11.40 -20.34 68.87
C SER A 706 12.86 -20.30 69.34
N ASN A 707 13.42 -19.11 69.50
CA ASN A 707 14.84 -18.89 69.80
C ASN A 707 15.14 -18.95 71.32
N ARG A 708 14.45 -19.82 72.05
CA ARG A 708 14.71 -20.11 73.48
C ARG A 708 14.93 -21.59 73.81
N ASN A 709 14.76 -22.48 72.82
CA ASN A 709 15.01 -23.91 72.92
C ASN A 709 16.07 -24.39 71.90
N GLN A 710 16.91 -23.46 71.42
CA GLN A 710 18.24 -23.67 70.85
C GLN A 710 19.22 -22.86 71.69
#